data_AF-A0A0G3EFK3-F1
#
_entry.id   AF-A0A0G3EFK3-F1
#
_cell.length_a   1.000
_cell.length_b   1.000
_cell.length_c   1.000
_cell.angle_alpha   90.00
_cell.angle_beta   90.00
_cell.angle_gamma   90.00
#
_symmetry.space_group_name_H-M   'P 1'
#
loop_
_entity.id
_entity.type
_entity.pdbx_description
1 polymer ?
#
loop_
_entity_poly.entity_id
_entity_poly.type
_entity_poly.pdbx_seq_one_letter_code
_entity_poly.pdbx_strand_id
1 'polypeptide(L)'
;MFDELKAYVEQHRHLVYQWLKHLLSLEKSHLLRTELIDGFDEVTGSESMHELRGTPLHDMLVDAQEAVAREGWLYLAIRPAIAEWHYLRLQVDSVICEEIGVREFLQFKERLVEPREEEDQWALELDLSPFERGFPRMKEVSSIGHGVEFLNRQLSFSLFKEHRERLLDFLKLHQYSGVQLMLNQQVSSLEQLQKAVRQTRRFLKWEHDDAEWADFVDRLPVKVFEPGWGRTAKQVHEMMGLLLEILESPAPDTLAEFLSRVPMVSRLAILSPHGYFGQSGVLGLPDTGGQVVYILDQVRALEKQMRHDLHEQGLDVEPRILVITRLIPEAGDTTCDQRLEPIIGTENAAILRVPFRTSNGEIVQEWISRFDIWPYLERFATDAGREMASEFGGKPDLIIGNYSDGNLVASLLSRRLGVTQCNIAHALEKTKYLYSALHWREHEENYHFSCQFTADLIAMNTADFIITSTFQEIAGTEEGTGQYESYHAFPMPGLYRVLSGVNVFDPRFNIVSPGADEDVYFPYTEKKRRLTRLHDEIETLIYGESGNGARGELADRDKPIIFAMARLDRIKNVPGLVEWYARNEDLQKEANLFLVSGNVDPGHTPDREQGDESRHMHRLFDEFELDDRVRWVNAMSDKNFNGELYRYVADRRGVFVQPARFEAFGLTVIEAMTSGLPVFATCYGGPLEIIEHGHSGFHIDPNHGEASSHLMADFFRKCREEPGHWDTLSKGAIKRVEEAYTWSLYASKMLSFARIYGFWKYITHLEHEETCRYLEMFYGLMYRRLAEQIEPHPPEEVPDTA
;
A
#
# COMPACT_ATOMS: atom_id res chain seq x y z
N MET A 1 -9.71 -11.08 30.77
CA MET A 1 -10.66 -11.28 29.67
C MET A 1 -11.30 -12.67 29.67
N PHE A 2 -10.65 -13.74 29.17
CA PHE A 2 -11.37 -15.03 28.97
C PHE A 2 -11.90 -15.66 30.27
N ASP A 3 -11.11 -15.68 31.34
CA ASP A 3 -11.57 -16.20 32.64
C ASP A 3 -12.75 -15.39 33.21
N GLU A 4 -12.77 -14.08 33.00
CA GLU A 4 -13.85 -13.18 33.43
C GLU A 4 -15.12 -13.42 32.61
N LEU A 5 -14.98 -13.58 31.28
CA LEU A 5 -16.07 -13.95 30.40
C LEU A 5 -16.68 -15.30 30.81
N LYS A 6 -15.84 -16.31 31.03
CA LYS A 6 -16.30 -17.64 31.44
C LYS A 6 -17.04 -17.60 32.78
N ALA A 7 -16.49 -16.90 33.78
CA ALA A 7 -17.16 -16.71 35.06
C ALA A 7 -18.48 -15.95 34.91
N TYR A 8 -18.54 -14.93 34.06
CA TYR A 8 -19.77 -14.18 33.78
C TYR A 8 -20.84 -15.06 33.14
N VAL A 9 -20.47 -15.85 32.12
CA VAL A 9 -21.37 -16.78 31.43
C VAL A 9 -21.94 -17.84 32.38
N GLU A 10 -21.13 -18.35 33.30
CA GLU A 10 -21.58 -19.30 34.33
C GLU A 10 -22.54 -18.67 35.36
N GLN A 11 -22.34 -17.40 35.71
CA GLN A 11 -23.18 -16.68 36.68
C GLN A 11 -24.50 -16.18 36.06
N HIS A 12 -24.49 -15.81 34.78
CA HIS A 12 -25.61 -15.15 34.09
C HIS A 12 -26.22 -16.01 32.97
N ARG A 13 -26.20 -17.34 33.13
CA ARG A 13 -26.62 -18.33 32.11
C ARG A 13 -27.96 -18.02 31.43
N HIS A 14 -28.94 -17.53 32.18
CA HIS A 14 -30.26 -17.19 31.65
C HIS A 14 -30.20 -16.05 30.62
N LEU A 15 -29.48 -14.96 30.92
CA LEU A 15 -29.36 -13.81 30.03
C LEU A 15 -28.56 -14.17 28.78
N VAL A 16 -27.45 -14.89 28.96
CA VAL A 16 -26.61 -15.37 27.84
C VAL A 16 -27.40 -16.33 26.93
N TYR A 17 -28.19 -17.24 27.50
CA TYR A 17 -29.04 -18.16 26.73
C TYR A 17 -30.06 -17.40 25.87
N GLN A 18 -30.73 -16.39 26.43
CA GLN A 18 -31.70 -15.59 25.69
C GLN A 18 -31.05 -14.87 24.50
N TRP A 19 -29.87 -14.30 24.71
CA TRP A 19 -29.10 -13.66 23.65
C TRP A 19 -28.64 -14.66 22.57
N LEU A 20 -28.03 -15.79 22.96
CA LEU A 20 -27.61 -16.84 22.01
C LEU A 20 -28.78 -17.37 21.18
N LYS A 21 -29.95 -17.54 21.80
CA LYS A 21 -31.17 -17.98 21.12
C LYS A 21 -31.66 -16.94 20.12
N HIS A 22 -31.57 -15.66 20.45
CA HIS A 22 -31.91 -14.59 19.51
C HIS A 22 -30.96 -14.58 18.31
N LEU A 23 -29.65 -14.66 18.54
CA LEU A 23 -28.67 -14.74 17.45
C LEU A 23 -28.93 -15.93 16.51
N LEU A 24 -29.21 -17.12 17.06
CA LEU A 24 -29.56 -18.28 16.24
C LEU A 24 -30.88 -18.11 15.49
N SER A 25 -31.80 -17.28 15.98
CA SER A 25 -33.07 -17.00 15.30
C SER A 25 -32.93 -16.10 14.06
N LEU A 26 -31.75 -15.48 13.86
CA LEU A 26 -31.45 -14.73 12.64
C LEU A 26 -31.26 -15.64 11.42
N GLU A 27 -31.21 -16.96 11.60
CA GLU A 27 -31.03 -17.98 10.55
C GLU A 27 -29.79 -17.76 9.65
N LYS A 28 -28.81 -16.99 10.13
CA LYS A 28 -27.53 -16.74 9.46
C LYS A 28 -26.45 -17.66 10.01
N SER A 29 -25.72 -18.32 9.11
CA SER A 29 -24.58 -19.19 9.45
C SER A 29 -23.28 -18.41 9.67
N HIS A 30 -23.16 -17.23 9.06
CA HIS A 30 -22.03 -16.31 9.18
C HIS A 30 -22.56 -14.95 9.62
N LEU A 31 -21.93 -14.38 10.64
CA LEU A 31 -22.26 -13.08 11.21
C LEU A 31 -21.00 -12.24 11.23
N LEU A 32 -21.05 -11.06 10.62
CA LEU A 32 -20.01 -10.04 10.74
C LEU A 32 -20.16 -9.25 12.03
N ARG A 33 -19.09 -8.54 12.41
CA ARG A 33 -19.10 -7.62 13.56
C ARG A 33 -20.35 -6.74 13.64
N THR A 34 -20.72 -6.05 12.56
CA THR A 34 -21.89 -5.14 12.57
C THR A 34 -23.18 -5.89 12.90
N GLU A 35 -23.36 -7.08 12.34
CA GLU A 35 -24.54 -7.92 12.58
C GLU A 35 -24.57 -8.48 14.02
N LEU A 36 -23.40 -8.74 14.61
CA LEU A 36 -23.27 -9.14 16.01
C LEU A 36 -23.65 -8.00 16.96
N ILE A 37 -23.20 -6.79 16.66
CA ILE A 37 -23.51 -5.58 17.43
C ILE A 37 -25.00 -5.24 17.29
N ASP A 38 -25.54 -5.20 16.07
CA ASP A 38 -26.94 -4.91 15.80
C ASP A 38 -27.85 -5.92 16.51
N GLY A 39 -27.55 -7.23 16.40
CA GLY A 39 -28.30 -8.27 17.09
C GLY A 39 -28.19 -8.19 18.62
N PHE A 40 -27.07 -7.68 19.16
CA PHE A 40 -26.95 -7.41 20.60
C PHE A 40 -27.78 -6.19 21.02
N ASP A 41 -27.76 -5.12 20.24
CA ASP A 41 -28.52 -3.90 20.52
C ASP A 41 -30.04 -4.10 20.42
N GLU A 42 -30.51 -4.90 19.46
CA GLU A 42 -31.91 -5.30 19.36
C GLU A 42 -32.42 -5.99 20.64
N VAL A 43 -31.58 -6.87 21.24
CA VAL A 43 -31.93 -7.58 22.47
C VAL A 43 -31.86 -6.65 23.69
N THR A 44 -30.81 -5.82 23.77
CA THR A 44 -30.56 -4.93 24.92
C THR A 44 -31.38 -3.64 24.93
N GLY A 45 -32.10 -3.33 23.84
CA GLY A 45 -33.10 -2.27 23.78
C GLY A 45 -34.35 -2.51 24.65
N SER A 46 -34.53 -3.72 25.17
CA SER A 46 -35.59 -4.07 26.14
C SER A 46 -35.15 -3.81 27.60
N GLU A 47 -36.04 -3.31 28.47
CA GLU A 47 -35.73 -3.02 29.89
C GLU A 47 -35.10 -4.21 30.64
N SER A 48 -35.41 -5.45 30.24
CA SER A 48 -34.92 -6.68 30.88
C SER A 48 -33.48 -7.08 30.51
N MET A 49 -32.92 -6.52 29.43
CA MET A 49 -31.61 -6.94 28.89
C MET A 49 -30.60 -5.80 28.85
N HIS A 50 -30.98 -4.59 29.29
CA HIS A 50 -30.08 -3.45 29.38
C HIS A 50 -28.86 -3.72 30.28
N GLU A 51 -29.00 -4.61 31.27
CA GLU A 51 -27.94 -5.06 32.18
C GLU A 51 -26.79 -5.82 31.49
N LEU A 52 -26.95 -6.22 30.22
CA LEU A 52 -25.89 -6.84 29.44
C LEU A 52 -24.86 -5.82 28.92
N ARG A 53 -25.18 -4.53 28.85
CA ARG A 53 -24.25 -3.50 28.39
C ARG A 53 -23.14 -3.26 29.42
N GLY A 54 -21.89 -3.13 28.95
CA GLY A 54 -20.73 -2.96 29.82
C GLY A 54 -20.37 -4.19 30.65
N THR A 55 -20.76 -5.38 30.18
CA THR A 55 -20.40 -6.66 30.78
C THR A 55 -19.28 -7.33 29.98
N PRO A 56 -18.57 -8.33 30.54
CA PRO A 56 -17.56 -9.08 29.78
C PRO A 56 -18.09 -9.71 28.48
N LEU A 57 -19.38 -10.05 28.42
CA LEU A 57 -20.02 -10.53 27.18
C LEU A 57 -20.12 -9.42 26.14
N HIS A 58 -20.50 -8.21 26.55
CA HIS A 58 -20.58 -7.06 25.65
C HIS A 58 -19.19 -6.68 25.12
N ASP A 59 -18.18 -6.63 26.00
CA ASP A 59 -16.81 -6.29 25.60
C ASP A 59 -16.27 -7.32 24.58
N MET A 60 -16.51 -8.62 24.83
CA MET A 60 -16.19 -9.69 23.87
C MET A 60 -16.85 -9.48 22.49
N LEU A 61 -18.09 -9.00 22.45
CA LEU A 61 -18.81 -8.78 21.18
C LEU A 61 -18.33 -7.54 20.43
N VAL A 62 -17.96 -6.48 21.14
CA VAL A 62 -17.36 -5.29 20.54
C VAL A 62 -16.05 -5.66 19.83
N ASP A 63 -15.28 -6.57 20.43
CA ASP A 63 -14.01 -7.08 19.93
C ASP A 63 -14.17 -8.22 18.90
N ALA A 64 -15.37 -8.80 18.75
CA ALA A 64 -15.63 -9.88 17.82
C ALA A 64 -15.58 -9.38 16.36
N GLN A 65 -14.74 -10.01 15.54
CA GLN A 65 -14.61 -9.68 14.12
C GLN A 65 -15.63 -10.45 13.27
N GLU A 66 -15.85 -11.72 13.62
CA GLU A 66 -16.84 -12.58 13.00
C GLU A 66 -17.31 -13.68 13.96
N ALA A 67 -18.51 -14.18 13.72
CA ALA A 67 -19.01 -15.38 14.33
C ALA A 67 -19.61 -16.32 13.27
N VAL A 68 -19.56 -17.60 13.58
CA VAL A 68 -20.16 -18.63 12.75
C VAL A 68 -20.99 -19.60 13.59
N ALA A 69 -22.18 -19.92 13.11
CA ALA A 69 -23.19 -20.63 13.89
C ALA A 69 -23.72 -21.87 13.15
N ARG A 70 -23.76 -23.01 13.85
CA ARG A 70 -24.37 -24.26 13.36
C ARG A 70 -24.67 -25.23 14.49
N GLU A 71 -25.81 -25.94 14.40
CA GLU A 71 -26.18 -27.06 15.27
C GLU A 71 -26.11 -26.73 16.79
N GLY A 72 -26.53 -25.53 17.18
CA GLY A 72 -26.51 -25.09 18.58
C GLY A 72 -25.12 -24.71 19.10
N TRP A 73 -24.14 -24.55 18.21
CA TRP A 73 -22.82 -23.99 18.49
C TRP A 73 -22.64 -22.65 17.81
N LEU A 74 -22.00 -21.73 18.52
CA LEU A 74 -21.53 -20.44 18.04
C LEU A 74 -20.02 -20.35 18.24
N TYR A 75 -19.27 -20.16 17.18
CA TYR A 75 -17.82 -19.99 17.21
C TYR A 75 -17.50 -18.53 16.88
N LEU A 76 -16.60 -17.90 17.64
CA LEU A 76 -16.24 -16.49 17.49
C LEU A 76 -14.73 -16.33 17.28
N ALA A 77 -14.36 -15.41 16.39
CA ALA A 77 -13.02 -14.85 16.30
C ALA A 77 -13.03 -13.45 16.91
N ILE A 78 -12.22 -13.26 17.94
CA ILE A 78 -12.20 -12.04 18.77
C ILE A 78 -10.82 -11.41 18.67
N ARG A 79 -10.81 -10.10 18.48
CA ARG A 79 -9.62 -9.29 18.28
C ARG A 79 -9.61 -8.14 19.30
N PRO A 80 -9.22 -8.39 20.56
CA PRO A 80 -9.30 -7.39 21.62
C PRO A 80 -8.25 -6.29 21.52
N ALA A 81 -7.18 -6.54 20.76
CA ALA A 81 -6.16 -5.56 20.46
C ALA A 81 -5.61 -5.83 19.06
N ILE A 82 -4.89 -4.85 18.53
CA ILE A 82 -4.26 -4.97 17.21
C ILE A 82 -3.36 -6.20 17.17
N ALA A 83 -3.65 -7.11 16.22
CA ALA A 83 -2.93 -8.37 16.02
C ALA A 83 -2.94 -9.36 17.19
N GLU A 84 -3.84 -9.17 18.15
CA GLU A 84 -4.15 -10.15 19.19
C GLU A 84 -5.45 -10.88 18.81
N TRP A 85 -5.41 -12.21 18.70
CA TRP A 85 -6.55 -13.01 18.25
C TRP A 85 -6.84 -14.13 19.25
N HIS A 86 -8.11 -14.23 19.64
CA HIS A 86 -8.65 -15.30 20.48
C HIS A 86 -9.82 -15.97 19.76
N TYR A 87 -9.93 -17.29 19.90
CA TYR A 87 -11.00 -18.06 19.27
C TYR A 87 -11.79 -18.78 20.35
N LEU A 88 -13.12 -18.62 20.33
CA LEU A 88 -14.00 -19.19 21.34
C LEU A 88 -15.11 -20.00 20.69
N ARG A 89 -15.67 -20.95 21.44
CA ARG A 89 -16.94 -21.58 21.12
C ARG A 89 -17.92 -21.51 22.28
N LEU A 90 -19.19 -21.37 21.95
CA LEU A 90 -20.33 -21.31 22.86
C LEU A 90 -21.35 -22.38 22.46
N GLN A 91 -21.72 -23.25 23.40
CA GLN A 91 -22.84 -24.18 23.21
C GLN A 91 -24.12 -23.57 23.76
N VAL A 92 -25.16 -23.46 22.95
CA VAL A 92 -26.36 -22.69 23.30
C VAL A 92 -27.16 -23.30 24.44
N ASP A 93 -27.48 -24.59 24.42
CA ASP A 93 -28.39 -25.20 25.41
C ASP A 93 -27.79 -25.34 26.83
N SER A 94 -26.49 -25.62 26.88
CA SER A 94 -25.71 -25.86 28.09
C SER A 94 -24.90 -24.65 28.49
N VAL A 95 -24.91 -23.57 27.68
CA VAL A 95 -24.24 -22.29 27.95
C VAL A 95 -22.79 -22.50 28.38
N ILE A 96 -22.07 -23.33 27.63
CA ILE A 96 -20.65 -23.64 27.85
C ILE A 96 -19.82 -22.72 26.97
N CYS A 97 -18.84 -22.04 27.57
CA CYS A 97 -17.88 -21.17 26.88
C CYS A 97 -16.46 -21.75 27.00
N GLU A 98 -15.82 -22.00 25.86
CA GLU A 98 -14.49 -22.61 25.79
C GLU A 98 -13.59 -21.84 24.81
N GLU A 99 -12.34 -21.63 25.20
CA GLU A 99 -11.29 -21.16 24.31
C GLU A 99 -10.77 -22.33 23.47
N ILE A 100 -10.59 -22.09 22.18
CA ILE A 100 -10.19 -23.07 21.19
C ILE A 100 -9.00 -22.55 20.39
N GLY A 101 -8.28 -23.46 19.72
CA GLY A 101 -7.23 -23.06 18.79
C GLY A 101 -7.78 -22.56 17.45
N VAL A 102 -7.00 -21.73 16.76
CA VAL A 102 -7.29 -21.25 15.40
C VAL A 102 -7.64 -22.39 14.44
N ARG A 103 -6.96 -23.54 14.55
CA ARG A 103 -7.24 -24.75 13.76
C ARG A 103 -8.69 -25.18 13.88
N GLU A 104 -9.19 -25.31 15.11
CA GLU A 104 -10.54 -25.80 15.37
C GLU A 104 -11.59 -24.80 14.84
N PHE A 105 -11.34 -23.51 15.04
CA PHE A 105 -12.18 -22.45 14.49
C PHE A 105 -12.29 -22.53 12.96
N LEU A 106 -11.15 -22.62 12.28
CA LEU A 106 -11.10 -22.70 10.82
C LEU A 106 -11.74 -24.00 10.29
N GLN A 107 -11.53 -25.14 10.94
CA GLN A 107 -12.21 -26.39 10.60
C GLN A 107 -13.73 -26.31 10.75
N PHE A 108 -14.21 -25.57 11.76
CA PHE A 108 -15.64 -25.33 11.90
C PHE A 108 -16.16 -24.47 10.73
N LYS A 109 -15.46 -23.39 10.36
CA LYS A 109 -15.81 -22.58 9.17
C LYS A 109 -15.87 -23.40 7.89
N GLU A 110 -14.87 -24.23 7.64
CA GLU A 110 -14.82 -25.09 6.45
C GLU A 110 -16.03 -26.01 6.34
N ARG A 111 -16.48 -26.59 7.46
CA ARG A 111 -17.65 -27.49 7.50
C ARG A 111 -18.96 -26.80 7.13
N LEU A 112 -19.06 -25.47 7.28
CA LEU A 112 -20.25 -24.70 6.90
C LEU A 112 -20.42 -24.63 5.39
N VAL A 113 -19.31 -24.60 4.64
CA VAL A 113 -19.30 -24.51 3.19
C VAL A 113 -19.19 -25.89 2.54
N GLU A 114 -18.35 -26.76 3.09
CA GLU A 114 -18.19 -28.15 2.66
C GLU A 114 -18.53 -29.11 3.81
N PRO A 115 -19.80 -29.51 3.94
CA PRO A 115 -20.17 -30.54 4.91
C PRO A 115 -19.49 -31.85 4.53
N ARG A 116 -18.49 -32.26 5.31
CA ARG A 116 -17.87 -33.58 5.21
C ARG A 116 -18.35 -34.45 6.38
N GLU A 117 -18.64 -35.71 6.11
CA GLU A 117 -19.01 -36.69 7.15
C GLU A 117 -17.82 -37.05 8.04
N GLU A 118 -16.60 -37.02 7.49
CA GLU A 118 -15.34 -37.27 8.22
C GLU A 118 -14.36 -36.12 8.06
N GLU A 119 -13.60 -35.85 9.12
CA GLU A 119 -12.57 -34.82 9.17
C GLU A 119 -11.34 -35.23 8.33
N ASP A 120 -10.88 -34.34 7.45
CA ASP A 120 -9.67 -34.58 6.65
C ASP A 120 -8.43 -34.34 7.52
N GLN A 121 -7.93 -35.42 8.14
CA GLN A 121 -6.76 -35.40 9.03
C GLN A 121 -5.46 -34.99 8.31
N TRP A 122 -5.44 -34.98 6.98
CA TRP A 122 -4.25 -34.71 6.17
C TRP A 122 -4.39 -33.45 5.31
N ALA A 123 -5.40 -32.62 5.58
CA ALA A 123 -5.53 -31.30 4.95
C ALA A 123 -4.22 -30.50 5.12
N LEU A 124 -3.75 -29.87 4.06
CA LEU A 124 -2.51 -29.08 4.10
C LEU A 124 -2.70 -27.88 5.03
N GLU A 125 -1.86 -27.79 6.05
CA GLU A 125 -1.81 -26.65 6.97
C GLU A 125 -0.53 -25.84 6.74
N LEU A 126 -0.69 -24.56 6.40
CA LEU A 126 0.38 -23.59 6.27
C LEU A 126 0.60 -22.90 7.62
N ASP A 127 1.75 -23.15 8.24
CA ASP A 127 2.15 -22.55 9.51
C ASP A 127 3.61 -22.09 9.44
N LEU A 128 3.80 -20.77 9.36
CA LEU A 128 5.12 -20.15 9.30
C LEU A 128 5.70 -19.86 10.68
N SER A 129 4.92 -19.97 11.75
CA SER A 129 5.38 -19.66 13.11
C SER A 129 6.63 -20.46 13.55
N PRO A 130 6.86 -21.73 13.14
CA PRO A 130 8.08 -22.45 13.49
C PRO A 130 9.33 -21.92 12.78
N PHE A 131 9.18 -21.36 11.58
CA PHE A 131 10.27 -20.82 10.76
C PHE A 131 10.72 -19.43 11.23
N GLU A 132 9.86 -18.74 11.97
CA GLU A 132 10.18 -17.45 12.58
C GLU A 132 10.85 -17.59 13.96
N ARG A 133 11.18 -18.81 14.43
CA ARG A 133 11.83 -19.02 15.73
C ARG A 133 13.28 -18.52 15.69
N GLY A 134 13.66 -17.72 16.68
CA GLY A 134 15.00 -17.13 16.77
C GLY A 134 15.14 -15.79 16.05
N PHE A 135 14.20 -15.44 15.17
CA PHE A 135 14.16 -14.13 14.55
C PHE A 135 13.66 -13.05 15.52
N PRO A 136 14.33 -11.88 15.59
CA PRO A 136 13.90 -10.80 16.45
C PRO A 136 12.60 -10.21 15.92
N ARG A 137 11.64 -9.97 16.82
CA ARG A 137 10.33 -9.40 16.47
C ARG A 137 10.01 -8.21 17.33
N MET A 138 9.21 -7.33 16.76
CA MET A 138 8.58 -6.25 17.50
C MET A 138 7.50 -6.84 18.42
N LYS A 139 7.16 -6.11 19.48
CA LYS A 139 6.16 -6.55 20.47
C LYS A 139 5.10 -5.49 20.76
N GLU A 140 5.41 -4.24 20.48
CA GLU A 140 4.53 -3.11 20.72
C GLU A 140 3.82 -2.73 19.42
N VAL A 141 2.52 -2.46 19.50
CA VAL A 141 1.69 -2.04 18.36
C VAL A 141 2.27 -0.80 17.69
N SER A 142 2.78 0.15 18.48
CA SER A 142 3.42 1.38 17.99
C SER A 142 4.71 1.15 17.18
N SER A 143 5.27 -0.06 17.19
CA SER A 143 6.44 -0.42 16.39
C SER A 143 6.08 -1.04 15.04
N ILE A 144 4.83 -1.48 14.82
CA ILE A 144 4.41 -2.06 13.54
C ILE A 144 4.63 -1.04 12.43
N GLY A 145 5.23 -1.47 11.32
CA GLY A 145 5.58 -0.56 10.22
C GLY A 145 6.84 0.28 10.43
N HIS A 146 7.57 0.08 11.53
CA HIS A 146 8.88 0.70 11.82
C HIS A 146 10.01 -0.34 11.84
N GLY A 147 9.91 -1.34 10.95
CA GLY A 147 10.78 -2.51 10.94
C GLY A 147 12.28 -2.20 10.83
N VAL A 148 12.65 -1.23 9.98
CA VAL A 148 14.05 -0.82 9.79
C VAL A 148 14.67 -0.23 11.06
N GLU A 149 13.90 0.54 11.85
CA GLU A 149 14.39 1.16 13.09
C GLU A 149 14.70 0.08 14.12
N PHE A 150 13.81 -0.92 14.22
CA PHE A 150 14.03 -2.11 15.02
C PHE A 150 15.24 -2.91 14.53
N LEU A 151 15.37 -3.10 13.21
CA LEU A 151 16.47 -3.83 12.61
C LEU A 151 17.82 -3.15 12.87
N ASN A 152 17.89 -1.83 12.79
CA ASN A 152 19.09 -1.06 13.11
C ASN A 152 19.54 -1.31 14.55
N ARG A 153 18.61 -1.41 15.51
CA ARG A 153 18.93 -1.77 16.90
C ARG A 153 19.48 -3.19 17.01
N GLN A 154 18.86 -4.15 16.31
CA GLN A 154 19.32 -5.55 16.29
C GLN A 154 20.69 -5.71 15.64
N LEU A 155 20.89 -5.08 14.49
CA LEU A 155 22.17 -5.05 13.77
C LEU A 155 23.28 -4.41 14.62
N SER A 156 22.99 -3.28 15.26
CA SER A 156 23.94 -2.60 16.15
C SER A 156 24.37 -3.50 17.31
N PHE A 157 23.41 -4.17 17.96
CA PHE A 157 23.70 -5.13 19.02
C PHE A 157 24.47 -6.35 18.52
N SER A 158 24.06 -6.89 17.38
CA SER A 158 24.69 -8.04 16.72
C SER A 158 26.15 -7.74 16.40
N LEU A 159 26.43 -6.64 15.68
CA LEU A 159 27.79 -6.16 15.37
C LEU A 159 28.62 -5.87 16.62
N PHE A 160 28.02 -5.39 17.71
CA PHE A 160 28.76 -5.19 18.95
C PHE A 160 29.28 -6.53 19.51
N LYS A 161 28.45 -7.57 19.47
CA LYS A 161 28.70 -8.88 20.09
C LYS A 161 29.52 -9.81 19.20
N GLU A 162 29.09 -9.97 17.95
CA GLU A 162 29.55 -10.96 16.96
C GLU A 162 29.55 -10.30 15.54
N HIS A 163 30.09 -10.93 14.50
CA HIS A 163 29.98 -10.47 13.09
C HIS A 163 30.68 -9.16 12.64
N ARG A 164 31.53 -8.49 13.45
CA ARG A 164 32.28 -7.30 12.96
C ARG A 164 33.10 -7.56 11.70
N GLU A 165 33.66 -8.76 11.54
CA GLU A 165 34.41 -9.15 10.34
C GLU A 165 33.50 -9.19 9.08
N ARG A 166 32.20 -9.47 9.23
CA ARG A 166 31.26 -9.43 8.10
C ARG A 166 31.06 -8.02 7.56
N LEU A 167 31.19 -6.98 8.38
CA LEU A 167 31.17 -5.60 7.90
C LEU A 167 32.38 -5.32 7.00
N LEU A 168 33.57 -5.82 7.37
CA LEU A 168 34.76 -5.71 6.52
C LEU A 168 34.57 -6.43 5.19
N ASP A 169 34.06 -7.65 5.22
CA ASP A 169 33.82 -8.42 3.99
C ASP A 169 32.76 -7.75 3.12
N PHE A 170 31.67 -7.27 3.71
CA PHE A 170 30.64 -6.51 3.03
C PHE A 170 31.20 -5.29 2.28
N LEU A 171 32.07 -4.50 2.91
CA LEU A 171 32.70 -3.35 2.28
C LEU A 171 33.65 -3.72 1.13
N LYS A 172 34.08 -4.97 1.00
CA LYS A 172 34.89 -5.45 -0.14
C LYS A 172 34.07 -6.00 -1.29
N LEU A 173 32.79 -6.33 -1.07
CA LEU A 173 31.95 -6.97 -2.09
C LEU A 173 31.49 -6.02 -3.19
N HIS A 174 31.42 -4.72 -2.90
CA HIS A 174 30.77 -3.75 -3.76
C HIS A 174 31.64 -3.40 -4.95
N GLN A 175 31.08 -3.54 -6.15
CA GLN A 175 31.70 -3.15 -7.40
C GLN A 175 30.65 -2.52 -8.31
N TYR A 176 31.05 -1.53 -9.09
CA TYR A 176 30.22 -0.98 -10.15
C TYR A 176 30.91 -1.18 -11.50
N SER A 177 30.26 -1.90 -12.42
CA SER A 177 30.79 -2.19 -13.76
C SER A 177 32.24 -2.73 -13.76
N GLY A 178 32.60 -3.53 -12.76
CA GLY A 178 33.94 -4.10 -12.57
C GLY A 178 34.95 -3.19 -11.86
N VAL A 179 34.57 -1.96 -11.52
CA VAL A 179 35.37 -1.05 -10.67
C VAL A 179 35.08 -1.38 -9.21
N GLN A 180 36.13 -1.63 -8.43
CA GLN A 180 36.01 -1.85 -6.99
C GLN A 180 35.55 -0.57 -6.28
N LEU A 181 34.62 -0.72 -5.34
CA LEU A 181 34.17 0.37 -4.46
C LEU A 181 34.60 0.12 -3.02
N MET A 182 34.57 1.19 -2.22
CA MET A 182 34.83 1.19 -0.78
C MET A 182 36.22 0.67 -0.40
N LEU A 183 36.38 -0.65 -0.22
CA LEU A 183 37.62 -1.30 0.17
C LEU A 183 38.10 -2.28 -0.89
N ASN A 184 39.40 -2.28 -1.16
CA ASN A 184 40.01 -3.34 -1.96
C ASN A 184 40.41 -4.57 -1.13
N GLN A 185 40.85 -5.62 -1.83
CA GLN A 185 41.18 -6.93 -1.23
C GLN A 185 42.45 -6.92 -0.36
N GLN A 186 43.19 -5.81 -0.27
CA GLN A 186 44.44 -5.74 0.51
C GLN A 186 44.19 -5.68 2.02
N VAL A 187 43.01 -5.26 2.47
CA VAL A 187 42.66 -5.21 3.90
C VAL A 187 42.25 -6.60 4.37
N SER A 188 43.01 -7.23 5.25
CA SER A 188 42.73 -8.60 5.71
C SER A 188 42.19 -8.70 7.15
N SER A 189 42.15 -7.60 7.90
CA SER A 189 41.57 -7.59 9.26
C SER A 189 40.99 -6.22 9.64
N LEU A 190 40.10 -6.22 10.64
CA LEU A 190 39.53 -4.98 11.21
C LEU A 190 40.58 -4.05 11.79
N GLU A 191 41.66 -4.59 12.38
CA GLU A 191 42.74 -3.79 12.95
C GLU A 191 43.49 -3.01 11.88
N GLN A 192 43.73 -3.64 10.72
CA GLN A 192 44.30 -2.98 9.54
C GLN A 192 43.36 -1.89 9.03
N LEU A 193 42.06 -2.18 8.94
CA LEU A 193 41.04 -1.20 8.53
C LEU A 193 41.04 0.01 9.47
N GLN A 194 40.92 -0.20 10.78
CA GLN A 194 40.93 0.88 11.77
C GLN A 194 42.19 1.74 11.69
N LYS A 195 43.36 1.11 11.51
CA LYS A 195 44.63 1.83 11.35
C LYS A 195 44.64 2.66 10.07
N ALA A 196 44.21 2.09 8.96
CA ALA A 196 44.12 2.79 7.67
C ALA A 196 43.17 3.99 7.76
N VAL A 197 41.98 3.80 8.34
CA VAL A 197 40.99 4.87 8.49
C VAL A 197 41.54 6.01 9.37
N ARG A 198 42.19 5.71 10.49
CA ARG A 198 42.82 6.73 11.36
C ARG A 198 43.93 7.50 10.64
N GLN A 199 44.74 6.84 9.82
CA GLN A 199 45.81 7.48 9.04
C GLN A 199 45.23 8.40 7.95
N THR A 200 44.25 7.92 7.20
CA THR A 200 43.59 8.71 6.16
C THR A 200 42.87 9.92 6.74
N ARG A 201 42.09 9.78 7.82
CA ARG A 201 41.44 10.94 8.47
C ARG A 201 42.43 12.00 8.95
N ARG A 202 43.60 11.60 9.45
CA ARG A 202 44.66 12.56 9.84
C ARG A 202 45.22 13.32 8.65
N PHE A 203 45.34 12.65 7.50
CA PHE A 203 45.75 13.28 6.24
C PHE A 203 44.70 14.28 5.75
N LEU A 204 43.41 13.88 5.71
CA LEU A 204 42.31 14.71 5.22
C LEU A 204 42.12 16.03 5.99
N LYS A 205 42.54 16.11 7.27
CA LYS A 205 42.52 17.36 8.05
C LYS A 205 43.41 18.48 7.47
N TRP A 206 44.34 18.14 6.58
CA TRP A 206 45.23 19.10 5.93
C TRP A 206 44.83 19.39 4.48
N GLU A 207 43.82 18.69 3.96
CA GLU A 207 43.23 18.98 2.65
C GLU A 207 42.17 20.06 2.78
N HIS A 208 41.83 20.72 1.68
CA HIS A 208 40.70 21.64 1.64
C HIS A 208 39.39 20.85 1.71
N ASP A 209 38.41 21.33 2.48
CA ASP A 209 37.14 20.61 2.68
C ASP A 209 36.45 20.25 1.36
N ASP A 210 36.50 21.16 0.39
CA ASP A 210 35.91 21.00 -0.96
C ASP A 210 36.82 20.29 -1.98
N ALA A 211 38.01 19.83 -1.59
CA ALA A 211 38.88 19.06 -2.50
C ALA A 211 38.17 17.76 -2.90
N GLU A 212 38.09 17.47 -4.20
CA GLU A 212 37.39 16.29 -4.69
C GLU A 212 38.26 15.03 -4.57
N TRP A 213 37.63 13.85 -4.55
CA TRP A 213 38.31 12.56 -4.41
C TRP A 213 39.54 12.41 -5.33
N ALA A 214 39.43 12.83 -6.59
CA ALA A 214 40.50 12.76 -7.58
C ALA A 214 41.72 13.63 -7.22
N ASP A 215 41.54 14.71 -6.47
CA ASP A 215 42.60 15.66 -6.11
C ASP A 215 43.59 15.09 -5.08
N PHE A 216 43.15 14.12 -4.26
CA PHE A 216 43.93 13.62 -3.13
C PHE A 216 44.11 12.11 -3.07
N VAL A 217 43.34 11.31 -3.83
CA VAL A 217 43.44 9.82 -3.81
C VAL A 217 44.87 9.33 -4.03
N ASP A 218 45.63 9.97 -4.92
CA ASP A 218 47.02 9.61 -5.22
C ASP A 218 47.99 9.90 -4.07
N ARG A 219 47.64 10.85 -3.20
CA ARG A 219 48.43 11.27 -2.03
C ARG A 219 48.02 10.55 -0.73
N LEU A 220 46.97 9.72 -0.77
CA LEU A 220 46.53 8.98 0.41
C LEU A 220 47.68 8.11 0.99
N PRO A 221 47.87 8.12 2.32
CA PRO A 221 48.95 7.39 2.97
C PRO A 221 48.79 5.87 2.88
N VAL A 222 47.57 5.39 2.64
CA VAL A 222 47.23 3.97 2.53
C VAL A 222 46.37 3.74 1.28
N LYS A 223 46.76 2.80 0.44
CA LYS A 223 46.14 2.50 -0.87
C LYS A 223 45.11 1.37 -0.80
N VAL A 224 44.27 1.42 0.23
CA VAL A 224 43.23 0.41 0.48
C VAL A 224 41.81 0.91 0.23
N PHE A 225 41.66 2.23 0.11
CA PHE A 225 40.38 2.90 -0.09
C PHE A 225 40.17 3.15 -1.57
N GLU A 226 39.03 2.67 -2.07
CA GLU A 226 38.53 2.87 -3.42
C GLU A 226 37.39 3.91 -3.39
N PRO A 227 36.91 4.42 -4.54
CA PRO A 227 35.81 5.40 -4.58
C PRO A 227 34.54 4.94 -3.84
N GLY A 228 33.73 5.91 -3.39
CA GLY A 228 32.45 5.65 -2.70
C GLY A 228 32.37 6.10 -1.24
N TRP A 229 33.41 6.76 -0.71
CA TRP A 229 33.41 7.30 0.66
C TRP A 229 32.86 8.73 0.78
N GLY A 230 32.66 9.41 -0.35
CA GLY A 230 32.32 10.84 -0.40
C GLY A 230 32.98 11.53 -1.59
N ARG A 231 32.31 12.55 -2.15
CA ARG A 231 32.83 13.36 -3.26
C ARG A 231 33.97 14.26 -2.82
N THR A 232 33.82 14.87 -1.64
CA THR A 232 34.76 15.85 -1.08
C THR A 232 35.57 15.29 0.10
N ALA A 233 36.74 15.88 0.37
CA ALA A 233 37.57 15.51 1.51
C ALA A 233 36.82 15.55 2.85
N LYS A 234 35.91 16.54 3.01
CA LYS A 234 35.03 16.65 4.17
C LYS A 234 34.10 15.44 4.31
N GLN A 235 33.40 15.07 3.25
CA GLN A 235 32.47 13.93 3.24
C GLN A 235 33.20 12.62 3.52
N VAL A 236 34.36 12.41 2.90
CA VAL A 236 35.20 11.23 3.16
C VAL A 236 35.62 11.17 4.63
N HIS A 237 36.02 12.32 5.20
CA HIS A 237 36.40 12.39 6.61
C HIS A 237 35.24 12.08 7.57
N GLU A 238 34.02 12.52 7.23
CA GLU A 238 32.77 12.23 7.97
C GLU A 238 32.39 10.74 7.88
N MET A 239 32.32 10.17 6.67
CA MET A 239 32.00 8.75 6.42
C MET A 239 32.97 7.82 7.15
N MET A 240 34.26 8.15 7.13
CA MET A 240 35.29 7.44 7.89
C MET A 240 35.17 7.62 9.40
N GLY A 241 34.59 8.74 9.86
CA GLY A 241 34.24 8.97 11.26
C GLY A 241 33.16 8.00 11.72
N LEU A 242 32.05 7.92 10.98
CA LEU A 242 30.96 6.98 11.24
C LEU A 242 31.47 5.53 11.31
N LEU A 243 32.31 5.13 10.35
CA LEU A 243 32.88 3.78 10.36
C LEU A 243 33.73 3.51 11.62
N LEU A 244 34.54 4.47 12.07
CA LEU A 244 35.32 4.29 13.30
C LEU A 244 34.43 4.16 14.53
N GLU A 245 33.37 4.96 14.62
CA GLU A 245 32.38 4.87 15.69
C GLU A 245 31.70 3.50 15.69
N ILE A 246 31.28 3.00 14.52
CA ILE A 246 30.69 1.65 14.37
C ILE A 246 31.67 0.55 14.81
N LEU A 247 32.95 0.66 14.43
CA LEU A 247 33.97 -0.34 14.77
C LEU A 247 34.34 -0.33 16.26
N GLU A 248 34.20 0.82 16.94
CA GLU A 248 34.46 0.99 18.36
C GLU A 248 33.24 0.61 19.22
N SER A 249 32.11 1.26 18.96
CA SER A 249 30.84 1.11 19.66
C SER A 249 29.68 1.42 18.70
N PRO A 250 29.14 0.43 17.98
CA PRO A 250 28.04 0.63 17.05
C PRO A 250 26.79 1.11 17.80
N ALA A 251 26.24 2.22 17.32
CA ALA A 251 24.94 2.76 17.70
C ALA A 251 23.98 2.64 16.51
N PRO A 252 22.66 2.45 16.75
CA PRO A 252 21.68 2.23 15.69
C PRO A 252 21.65 3.36 14.66
N ASP A 253 21.64 4.62 15.12
CA ASP A 253 21.53 5.79 14.24
C ASP A 253 22.81 5.97 13.41
N THR A 254 23.99 5.80 14.03
CA THR A 254 25.28 5.85 13.33
C THR A 254 25.39 4.76 12.26
N LEU A 255 24.92 3.54 12.57
CA LEU A 255 24.92 2.44 11.60
C LEU A 255 23.96 2.70 10.45
N ALA A 256 22.74 3.18 10.74
CA ALA A 256 21.76 3.54 9.74
C ALA A 256 22.28 4.64 8.83
N GLU A 257 22.87 5.69 9.39
CA GLU A 257 23.48 6.79 8.66
C GLU A 257 24.62 6.30 7.76
N PHE A 258 25.53 5.48 8.29
CA PHE A 258 26.61 4.90 7.48
C PHE A 258 26.08 4.04 6.34
N LEU A 259 25.21 3.06 6.62
CA LEU A 259 24.66 2.16 5.61
C LEU A 259 23.83 2.91 4.56
N SER A 260 23.11 3.96 4.96
CA SER A 260 22.33 4.80 4.03
C SER A 260 23.21 5.52 3.00
N ARG A 261 24.49 5.76 3.31
CA ARG A 261 25.46 6.43 2.44
C ARG A 261 26.28 5.47 1.59
N VAL A 262 26.27 4.16 1.88
CA VAL A 262 27.05 3.19 1.08
C VAL A 262 26.46 3.10 -0.34
N PRO A 263 27.27 3.28 -1.40
CA PRO A 263 26.79 3.25 -2.79
C PRO A 263 26.52 1.81 -3.25
N MET A 264 25.33 1.30 -2.91
CA MET A 264 24.92 -0.07 -3.23
C MET A 264 23.92 -0.17 -4.38
N VAL A 265 23.13 0.88 -4.63
CA VAL A 265 21.97 0.82 -5.53
C VAL A 265 22.22 1.73 -6.73
N SER A 266 22.52 1.11 -7.86
CA SER A 266 22.75 1.77 -9.16
C SER A 266 21.83 1.23 -10.27
N ARG A 267 21.36 -0.02 -10.13
CA ARG A 267 20.47 -0.71 -11.08
C ARG A 267 19.23 -1.18 -10.35
N LEU A 268 18.06 -0.68 -10.74
CA LEU A 268 16.81 -0.94 -10.04
C LEU A 268 15.77 -1.52 -11.00
N ALA A 269 15.21 -2.68 -10.66
CA ALA A 269 14.14 -3.31 -11.43
C ALA A 269 12.81 -3.21 -10.68
N ILE A 270 11.76 -2.76 -11.37
CA ILE A 270 10.40 -2.65 -10.84
C ILE A 270 9.49 -3.58 -11.66
N LEU A 271 8.73 -4.46 -11.03
CA LEU A 271 7.86 -5.43 -11.70
C LEU A 271 6.41 -4.96 -11.58
N SER A 272 5.73 -4.83 -12.73
CA SER A 272 4.29 -4.54 -12.82
C SER A 272 3.70 -5.21 -14.08
N PRO A 273 3.51 -6.55 -14.08
CA PRO A 273 3.16 -7.31 -15.29
C PRO A 273 1.78 -7.00 -15.88
N HIS A 274 0.72 -6.96 -15.07
CA HIS A 274 -0.65 -6.76 -15.55
C HIS A 274 -0.94 -5.33 -16.03
N GLY A 275 -2.10 -5.17 -16.68
CA GLY A 275 -2.64 -3.89 -17.14
C GLY A 275 -1.93 -3.31 -18.37
N TYR A 276 -2.43 -2.17 -18.83
CA TYR A 276 -1.82 -1.38 -19.89
C TYR A 276 -0.83 -0.39 -19.28
N PHE A 277 0.40 -0.84 -19.02
CA PHE A 277 1.41 0.05 -18.46
C PHE A 277 2.00 0.95 -19.56
N GLY A 278 1.70 2.25 -19.49
CA GLY A 278 2.17 3.28 -20.42
C GLY A 278 2.02 4.69 -19.85
N GLN A 279 2.54 5.69 -20.56
CA GLN A 279 2.59 7.07 -20.06
C GLN A 279 1.45 7.97 -20.55
N SER A 280 0.72 7.54 -21.58
CA SER A 280 -0.39 8.29 -22.17
C SER A 280 -1.42 7.33 -22.75
N GLY A 281 -2.70 7.72 -22.73
CA GLY A 281 -3.80 6.95 -23.34
C GLY A 281 -4.18 5.65 -22.61
N VAL A 282 -3.58 5.36 -21.45
CA VAL A 282 -3.79 4.07 -20.75
C VAL A 282 -4.67 4.17 -19.48
N LEU A 283 -4.72 5.32 -18.82
CA LEU A 283 -5.47 5.45 -17.56
C LEU A 283 -6.96 5.27 -17.80
N GLY A 284 -7.58 4.35 -17.05
CA GLY A 284 -8.99 3.98 -17.22
C GLY A 284 -9.21 2.74 -18.10
N LEU A 285 -8.17 2.24 -18.77
CA LEU A 285 -8.23 0.91 -19.39
C LEU A 285 -8.30 -0.19 -18.31
N PRO A 286 -8.77 -1.41 -18.65
CA PRO A 286 -8.82 -2.53 -17.72
C PRO A 286 -7.50 -2.74 -16.98
N ASP A 287 -7.61 -2.98 -15.67
CA ASP A 287 -6.48 -3.16 -14.73
C ASP A 287 -5.45 -2.02 -14.71
N THR A 288 -5.82 -0.83 -15.20
CA THR A 288 -4.89 0.29 -15.36
C THR A 288 -5.36 1.51 -14.59
N GLY A 289 -4.68 1.81 -13.48
CA GLY A 289 -5.10 2.89 -12.57
C GLY A 289 -3.98 3.45 -11.71
N GLY A 290 -4.27 3.66 -10.43
CA GLY A 290 -3.37 4.32 -9.49
C GLY A 290 -1.97 3.69 -9.36
N GLN A 291 -1.85 2.38 -9.58
CA GLN A 291 -0.56 1.68 -9.58
C GLN A 291 0.40 2.21 -10.66
N VAL A 292 -0.09 2.49 -11.88
CA VAL A 292 0.75 3.05 -12.96
C VAL A 292 1.22 4.46 -12.59
N VAL A 293 0.31 5.28 -12.06
CA VAL A 293 0.63 6.63 -11.58
C VAL A 293 1.67 6.58 -10.47
N TYR A 294 1.46 5.72 -9.47
CA TYR A 294 2.38 5.51 -8.36
C TYR A 294 3.78 5.16 -8.88
N ILE A 295 3.91 4.17 -9.76
CA ILE A 295 5.22 3.70 -10.24
C ILE A 295 5.92 4.78 -11.09
N LEU A 296 5.20 5.48 -11.97
CA LEU A 296 5.81 6.54 -12.79
C LEU A 296 6.35 7.69 -11.91
N ASP A 297 5.59 8.12 -10.91
CA ASP A 297 6.00 9.20 -10.01
C ASP A 297 7.12 8.71 -9.06
N GLN A 298 7.05 7.45 -8.59
CA GLN A 298 8.10 6.76 -7.83
C GLN A 298 9.44 6.72 -8.58
N VAL A 299 9.43 6.34 -9.86
CA VAL A 299 10.64 6.19 -10.67
C VAL A 299 11.36 7.53 -10.85
N ARG A 300 10.63 8.62 -11.10
CA ARG A 300 11.22 9.97 -11.21
C ARG A 300 11.94 10.37 -9.92
N ALA A 301 11.29 10.12 -8.79
CA ALA A 301 11.86 10.45 -7.48
C ALA A 301 13.06 9.57 -7.12
N LEU A 302 12.96 8.26 -7.38
CA LEU A 302 14.06 7.31 -7.18
C LEU A 302 15.27 7.65 -8.05
N GLU A 303 15.09 7.96 -9.34
CA GLU A 303 16.20 8.32 -10.21
C GLU A 303 16.92 9.58 -9.69
N LYS A 304 16.16 10.62 -9.34
CA LYS A 304 16.70 11.87 -8.79
C LYS A 304 17.51 11.61 -7.51
N GLN A 305 16.98 10.81 -6.58
CA GLN A 305 17.68 10.48 -5.34
C GLN A 305 18.89 9.57 -5.58
N MET A 306 18.80 8.59 -6.48
CA MET A 306 19.93 7.71 -6.83
C MET A 306 21.09 8.52 -7.43
N ARG A 307 20.80 9.45 -8.36
CA ARG A 307 21.81 10.36 -8.92
C ARG A 307 22.46 11.19 -7.82
N HIS A 308 21.64 11.78 -6.95
CA HIS A 308 22.14 12.57 -5.83
C HIS A 308 23.06 11.75 -4.92
N ASP A 309 22.61 10.58 -4.45
CA ASP A 309 23.39 9.72 -3.56
C ASP A 309 24.72 9.29 -4.19
N LEU A 310 24.72 8.85 -5.46
CA LEU A 310 25.92 8.44 -6.17
C LEU A 310 26.90 9.62 -6.36
N HIS A 311 26.37 10.78 -6.75
CA HIS A 311 27.15 12.01 -6.88
C HIS A 311 27.83 12.40 -5.56
N GLU A 312 27.09 12.40 -4.45
CA GLU A 312 27.60 12.74 -3.11
C GLU A 312 28.64 11.74 -2.61
N GLN A 313 28.61 10.48 -3.07
CA GLN A 313 29.66 9.48 -2.78
C GLN A 313 30.88 9.58 -3.71
N GLY A 314 30.92 10.57 -4.60
CA GLY A 314 32.03 10.78 -5.53
C GLY A 314 32.05 9.82 -6.71
N LEU A 315 30.88 9.33 -7.11
CA LEU A 315 30.71 8.42 -8.23
C LEU A 315 29.97 9.14 -9.37
N ASP A 316 30.65 9.33 -10.50
CA ASP A 316 30.04 9.83 -11.72
C ASP A 316 29.43 8.65 -12.51
N VAL A 317 28.43 8.03 -11.88
CA VAL A 317 27.75 6.82 -12.34
C VAL A 317 26.32 7.18 -12.69
N GLU A 318 25.88 6.83 -13.90
CA GLU A 318 24.47 6.96 -14.27
C GLU A 318 23.65 5.80 -13.70
N PRO A 319 22.70 6.07 -12.77
CA PRO A 319 21.78 5.04 -12.30
C PRO A 319 20.85 4.62 -13.43
N ARG A 320 20.39 3.37 -13.41
CA ARG A 320 19.45 2.85 -14.40
C ARG A 320 18.25 2.20 -13.73
N ILE A 321 17.06 2.57 -14.16
CA ILE A 321 15.80 2.01 -13.65
C ILE A 321 15.03 1.37 -14.81
N LEU A 322 14.57 0.13 -14.62
CA LEU A 322 13.70 -0.56 -15.58
C LEU A 322 12.38 -0.92 -14.92
N VAL A 323 11.28 -0.38 -15.47
CA VAL A 323 9.92 -0.83 -15.15
C VAL A 323 9.55 -1.95 -16.09
N ILE A 324 9.50 -3.17 -15.59
CA ILE A 324 9.29 -4.39 -16.36
C ILE A 324 7.80 -4.75 -16.31
N THR A 325 7.19 -4.81 -17.49
CA THR A 325 5.77 -5.06 -17.68
C THR A 325 5.53 -5.95 -18.90
N ARG A 326 4.28 -6.30 -19.17
CA ARG A 326 3.92 -7.12 -20.33
C ARG A 326 4.00 -6.31 -21.63
N LEU A 327 4.52 -6.94 -22.69
CA LEU A 327 4.34 -6.47 -24.08
C LEU A 327 3.02 -7.00 -24.62
N ILE A 328 2.15 -6.10 -25.06
CA ILE A 328 0.83 -6.41 -25.63
C ILE A 328 0.84 -5.97 -27.10
N PRO A 329 0.98 -6.90 -28.06
CA PRO A 329 0.98 -6.55 -29.49
C PRO A 329 -0.31 -5.88 -29.97
N GLU A 330 -1.47 -6.33 -29.48
CA GLU A 330 -2.78 -5.79 -29.86
C GLU A 330 -3.25 -4.69 -28.90
N ALA A 331 -2.38 -3.73 -28.59
CA ALA A 331 -2.66 -2.70 -27.60
C ALA A 331 -3.35 -1.44 -28.14
N GLY A 332 -3.93 -1.52 -29.34
CA GLY A 332 -4.61 -0.40 -30.01
C GLY A 332 -3.69 0.81 -30.21
N ASP A 333 -4.15 1.98 -29.77
CA ASP A 333 -3.44 3.26 -29.92
C ASP A 333 -2.42 3.54 -28.81
N THR A 334 -2.22 2.61 -27.88
CA THR A 334 -1.26 2.77 -26.78
C THR A 334 0.17 2.42 -27.20
N THR A 335 1.15 2.68 -26.33
CA THR A 335 2.56 2.30 -26.56
C THR A 335 2.90 0.92 -25.98
N CYS A 336 1.92 0.13 -25.55
CA CYS A 336 2.15 -1.14 -24.86
C CYS A 336 2.70 -2.27 -25.76
N ASP A 337 2.76 -2.06 -27.07
CA ASP A 337 3.41 -2.92 -28.07
C ASP A 337 4.92 -2.63 -28.21
N GLN A 338 5.41 -1.49 -27.68
CA GLN A 338 6.80 -1.08 -27.78
C GLN A 338 7.65 -1.72 -26.68
N ARG A 339 8.66 -2.50 -27.07
CA ARG A 339 9.58 -3.19 -26.14
C ARG A 339 10.24 -2.25 -25.14
N LEU A 340 10.68 -1.07 -25.56
CA LEU A 340 11.40 -0.13 -24.69
C LEU A 340 10.86 1.28 -24.88
N GLU A 341 10.45 1.93 -23.79
CA GLU A 341 9.92 3.29 -23.78
C GLU A 341 10.59 4.11 -22.67
N PRO A 342 11.33 5.19 -22.98
CA PRO A 342 11.89 6.09 -21.97
C PRO A 342 10.81 6.76 -21.12
N ILE A 343 11.04 6.88 -19.81
CA ILE A 343 10.09 7.52 -18.90
C ILE A 343 10.28 9.05 -18.92
N ILE A 344 9.20 9.79 -19.17
CA ILE A 344 9.16 11.25 -19.21
C ILE A 344 9.55 11.80 -17.84
N GLY A 345 10.43 12.80 -17.85
CA GLY A 345 10.96 13.41 -16.62
C GLY A 345 12.14 12.66 -16.00
N THR A 346 12.70 11.67 -16.71
CA THR A 346 13.91 10.94 -16.32
C THR A 346 14.96 10.96 -17.42
N GLU A 347 16.23 10.65 -17.12
CA GLU A 347 17.28 10.58 -18.15
C GLU A 347 17.68 9.13 -18.50
N ASN A 348 17.55 8.19 -17.58
CA ASN A 348 17.97 6.79 -17.71
C ASN A 348 17.01 5.79 -17.03
N ALA A 349 15.72 6.13 -16.97
CA ALA A 349 14.66 5.19 -16.64
C ALA A 349 13.82 4.84 -17.87
N ALA A 350 13.43 3.58 -17.99
CA ALA A 350 12.63 3.09 -19.11
C ALA A 350 11.64 2.00 -18.69
N ILE A 351 10.53 1.92 -19.42
CA ILE A 351 9.61 0.79 -19.40
C ILE A 351 10.16 -0.28 -20.34
N LEU A 352 10.42 -1.48 -19.82
CA LEU A 352 10.84 -2.66 -20.56
C LEU A 352 9.67 -3.65 -20.64
N ARG A 353 9.14 -3.87 -21.86
CA ARG A 353 8.01 -4.75 -22.10
C ARG A 353 8.48 -6.10 -22.60
N VAL A 354 8.02 -7.16 -21.94
CA VAL A 354 8.35 -8.55 -22.27
C VAL A 354 7.06 -9.30 -22.60
N PRO A 355 6.96 -10.00 -23.74
CA PRO A 355 5.73 -10.66 -24.13
C PRO A 355 5.46 -11.88 -23.26
N PHE A 356 4.17 -12.14 -22.99
CA PHE A 356 3.76 -13.47 -22.58
C PHE A 356 3.83 -14.44 -23.73
N ARG A 357 4.06 -15.71 -23.38
CA ARG A 357 4.20 -16.78 -24.33
C ARG A 357 3.44 -18.01 -23.89
N THR A 358 2.76 -18.66 -24.83
CA THR A 358 2.13 -19.96 -24.63
C THR A 358 3.18 -21.03 -24.34
N SER A 359 2.77 -22.24 -23.94
CA SER A 359 3.68 -23.38 -23.76
C SER A 359 4.51 -23.68 -25.03
N ASN A 360 3.93 -23.49 -26.22
CA ASN A 360 4.59 -23.67 -27.51
C ASN A 360 5.53 -22.50 -27.90
N GLY A 361 5.53 -21.41 -27.15
CA GLY A 361 6.41 -20.26 -27.33
C GLY A 361 5.87 -19.12 -28.19
N GLU A 362 4.64 -19.24 -28.68
CA GLU A 362 3.94 -18.18 -29.42
C GLU A 362 3.63 -17.00 -28.50
N ILE A 363 3.70 -15.78 -29.03
CA ILE A 363 3.38 -14.56 -28.27
C ILE A 363 1.87 -14.48 -28.11
N VAL A 364 1.39 -14.25 -26.89
CA VAL A 364 -0.02 -13.94 -26.63
C VAL A 364 -0.27 -12.48 -26.99
N GLN A 365 -1.09 -12.25 -28.02
CA GLN A 365 -1.29 -10.94 -28.66
C GLN A 365 -2.18 -10.00 -27.86
N GLU A 366 -3.29 -10.53 -27.35
CA GLU A 366 -4.36 -9.79 -26.69
C GLU A 366 -4.06 -9.46 -25.22
N TRP A 367 -4.77 -8.48 -24.66
CA TRP A 367 -4.73 -8.21 -23.22
C TRP A 367 -5.31 -9.40 -22.43
N ILE A 368 -4.80 -9.59 -21.21
CA ILE A 368 -5.27 -10.63 -20.28
C ILE A 368 -5.51 -9.94 -18.94
N SER A 369 -6.65 -10.25 -18.33
CA SER A 369 -6.99 -9.80 -16.97
C SER A 369 -5.92 -10.20 -15.98
N ARG A 370 -5.70 -9.34 -14.97
CA ARG A 370 -4.83 -9.62 -13.83
C ARG A 370 -5.24 -10.88 -13.06
N PHE A 371 -6.50 -11.30 -13.18
CA PHE A 371 -7.00 -12.54 -12.59
C PHE A 371 -6.62 -13.79 -13.38
N ASP A 372 -6.28 -13.68 -14.66
CA ASP A 372 -6.04 -14.84 -15.55
C ASP A 372 -4.56 -14.99 -15.93
N ILE A 373 -3.70 -14.17 -15.33
CA ILE A 373 -2.30 -14.00 -15.74
C ILE A 373 -1.37 -15.13 -15.24
N TRP A 374 -1.82 -15.89 -14.25
CA TRP A 374 -1.01 -16.82 -13.46
C TRP A 374 -0.23 -17.88 -14.27
N PRO A 375 -0.78 -18.49 -15.34
CA PRO A 375 -0.07 -19.49 -16.14
C PRO A 375 1.20 -18.95 -16.82
N TYR A 376 1.25 -17.64 -17.07
CA TYR A 376 2.32 -17.02 -17.85
C TYR A 376 3.49 -16.54 -16.99
N LEU A 377 3.28 -16.34 -15.68
CA LEU A 377 4.21 -15.62 -14.81
C LEU A 377 5.57 -16.32 -14.62
N GLU A 378 5.62 -17.66 -14.54
CA GLU A 378 6.89 -18.39 -14.37
C GLU A 378 7.80 -18.21 -15.60
N ARG A 379 7.22 -18.34 -16.80
CA ARG A 379 7.93 -18.12 -18.06
C ARG A 379 8.30 -16.65 -18.23
N PHE A 380 7.36 -15.74 -17.93
CA PHE A 380 7.61 -14.30 -17.96
C PHE A 380 8.78 -13.92 -17.05
N ALA A 381 8.85 -14.42 -15.81
CA ALA A 381 9.99 -14.16 -14.91
C ALA A 381 11.33 -14.61 -15.54
N THR A 382 11.32 -15.69 -16.30
CA THR A 382 12.51 -16.18 -17.00
C THR A 382 12.89 -15.32 -18.20
N ASP A 383 11.92 -14.90 -19.00
CA ASP A 383 12.15 -14.04 -20.16
C ASP A 383 12.56 -12.64 -19.70
N ALA A 384 11.83 -12.07 -18.75
CA ALA A 384 12.13 -10.79 -18.10
C ALA A 384 13.51 -10.76 -17.46
N GLY A 385 13.91 -11.82 -16.75
CA GLY A 385 15.23 -11.92 -16.16
C GLY A 385 16.36 -11.83 -17.19
N ARG A 386 16.17 -12.40 -18.38
CA ARG A 386 17.14 -12.34 -19.48
C ARG A 386 17.19 -10.97 -20.14
N GLU A 387 16.03 -10.42 -20.50
CA GLU A 387 15.93 -9.10 -21.13
C GLU A 387 16.46 -8.00 -20.21
N MET A 388 16.06 -8.02 -18.94
CA MET A 388 16.55 -7.09 -17.90
C MET A 388 18.06 -7.17 -17.73
N ALA A 389 18.63 -8.38 -17.65
CA ALA A 389 20.07 -8.54 -17.48
C ALA A 389 20.86 -8.03 -18.71
N SER A 390 20.28 -8.19 -19.91
CA SER A 390 20.84 -7.63 -21.14
C SER A 390 20.83 -6.11 -21.11
N GLU A 391 19.72 -5.51 -20.69
CA GLU A 391 19.61 -4.05 -20.58
C GLU A 391 20.56 -3.48 -19.52
N PHE A 392 20.66 -4.09 -18.34
CA PHE A 392 21.57 -3.61 -17.29
C PHE A 392 23.05 -3.93 -17.54
N GLY A 393 23.38 -4.89 -18.40
CA GLY A 393 24.73 -5.45 -18.49
C GLY A 393 25.13 -6.21 -17.20
N GLY A 394 24.16 -6.87 -16.55
CA GLY A 394 24.36 -7.60 -15.30
C GLY A 394 23.08 -7.74 -14.48
N LYS A 395 23.18 -8.19 -13.22
CA LYS A 395 22.03 -8.26 -12.30
C LYS A 395 21.67 -6.87 -11.75
N PRO A 396 20.40 -6.63 -11.36
CA PRO A 396 20.01 -5.46 -10.60
C PRO A 396 20.55 -5.52 -9.16
N ASP A 397 20.59 -4.36 -8.51
CA ASP A 397 20.95 -4.22 -7.10
C ASP A 397 19.72 -4.31 -6.18
N LEU A 398 18.55 -3.94 -6.71
CA LEU A 398 17.25 -4.00 -6.03
C LEU A 398 16.16 -4.44 -7.01
N ILE A 399 15.24 -5.29 -6.52
CA ILE A 399 14.01 -5.69 -7.20
C ILE A 399 12.81 -5.23 -6.37
N ILE A 400 11.86 -4.51 -6.99
CA ILE A 400 10.61 -4.08 -6.38
C ILE A 400 9.44 -4.78 -7.07
N GLY A 401 8.75 -5.66 -6.37
CA GLY A 401 7.47 -6.22 -6.81
C GLY A 401 6.31 -5.26 -6.53
N ASN A 402 5.35 -5.21 -7.46
CA ASN A 402 4.10 -4.47 -7.28
C ASN A 402 2.91 -5.39 -7.54
N TYR A 403 1.93 -5.37 -6.63
CA TYR A 403 0.75 -6.24 -6.67
C TYR A 403 1.09 -7.74 -6.66
N SER A 404 0.10 -8.62 -6.63
CA SER A 404 0.29 -10.07 -6.47
C SER A 404 1.19 -10.70 -7.55
N ASP A 405 0.96 -10.36 -8.82
CA ASP A 405 1.70 -10.88 -9.97
C ASP A 405 3.15 -10.36 -10.02
N GLY A 406 3.34 -9.05 -9.85
CA GLY A 406 4.67 -8.44 -9.79
C GLY A 406 5.47 -8.89 -8.58
N ASN A 407 4.84 -9.05 -7.41
CA ASN A 407 5.46 -9.60 -6.20
C ASN A 407 5.87 -11.07 -6.37
N LEU A 408 5.07 -11.88 -7.07
CA LEU A 408 5.46 -13.25 -7.38
C LEU A 408 6.65 -13.29 -8.35
N VAL A 409 6.60 -12.53 -9.44
CA VAL A 409 7.71 -12.43 -10.40
C VAL A 409 8.99 -11.92 -9.73
N ALA A 410 8.88 -10.92 -8.86
CA ALA A 410 9.98 -10.41 -8.05
C ALA A 410 10.58 -11.50 -7.14
N SER A 411 9.73 -12.33 -6.50
CA SER A 411 10.17 -13.46 -5.67
C SER A 411 11.00 -14.48 -6.46
N LEU A 412 10.55 -14.84 -7.67
CA LEU A 412 11.26 -15.78 -8.53
C LEU A 412 12.60 -15.21 -9.03
N LEU A 413 12.64 -13.94 -9.41
CA LEU A 413 13.85 -13.27 -9.89
C LEU A 413 14.85 -13.05 -8.76
N SER A 414 14.40 -12.53 -7.62
CA SER A 414 15.20 -12.31 -6.41
C SER A 414 15.92 -13.59 -5.98
N ARG A 415 15.18 -14.71 -5.92
CA ARG A 415 15.74 -16.01 -5.56
C ARG A 415 16.78 -16.50 -6.57
N ARG A 416 16.51 -16.33 -7.87
CA ARG A 416 17.40 -16.77 -8.95
C ARG A 416 18.68 -15.95 -9.03
N LEU A 417 18.61 -14.64 -8.76
CA LEU A 417 19.70 -13.69 -8.96
C LEU A 417 20.46 -13.36 -7.66
N GLY A 418 19.91 -13.73 -6.50
CA GLY A 418 20.45 -13.36 -5.19
C GLY A 418 20.49 -11.84 -5.02
N VAL A 419 19.34 -11.19 -5.20
CA VAL A 419 19.18 -9.72 -5.14
C VAL A 419 18.22 -9.37 -4.00
N THR A 420 18.35 -8.18 -3.42
CA THR A 420 17.41 -7.68 -2.40
C THR A 420 16.02 -7.44 -3.02
N GLN A 421 14.97 -7.87 -2.34
CA GLN A 421 13.58 -7.77 -2.78
C GLN A 421 12.75 -6.90 -1.84
N CYS A 422 12.05 -5.94 -2.45
CA CYS A 422 10.95 -5.22 -1.85
C CYS A 422 9.63 -5.66 -2.45
N ASN A 423 8.58 -5.75 -1.64
CA ASN A 423 7.20 -5.88 -2.15
C ASN A 423 6.37 -4.65 -1.79
N ILE A 424 5.50 -4.25 -2.72
CA ILE A 424 4.43 -3.27 -2.53
C ILE A 424 3.13 -3.93 -2.97
N ALA A 425 2.18 -4.14 -2.06
CA ALA A 425 0.94 -4.82 -2.42
C ALA A 425 0.02 -3.96 -3.28
N HIS A 426 -0.06 -2.65 -3.01
CA HIS A 426 -1.09 -1.72 -3.51
C HIS A 426 -2.52 -2.06 -3.05
N ALA A 427 -2.91 -3.32 -3.12
CA ALA A 427 -4.15 -3.86 -2.59
C ALA A 427 -4.01 -5.37 -2.35
N LEU A 428 -4.74 -5.90 -1.38
CA LEU A 428 -4.89 -7.34 -1.17
C LEU A 428 -6.35 -7.76 -1.35
N GLU A 429 -6.63 -8.49 -2.44
CA GLU A 429 -7.99 -8.77 -2.89
C GLU A 429 -8.83 -9.56 -1.88
N LYS A 430 -8.21 -10.36 -1.01
CA LYS A 430 -8.91 -11.11 0.05
C LYS A 430 -9.73 -10.20 0.97
N THR A 431 -9.31 -8.96 1.18
CA THR A 431 -10.05 -7.98 1.99
C THR A 431 -11.12 -7.20 1.24
N LYS A 432 -11.00 -7.12 -0.09
CA LYS A 432 -11.97 -6.43 -0.95
C LYS A 432 -13.17 -7.32 -1.27
N TYR A 433 -12.96 -8.62 -1.35
CA TYR A 433 -13.99 -9.62 -1.60
C TYR A 433 -14.27 -10.40 -0.33
N LEU A 434 -15.35 -10.02 0.37
CA LEU A 434 -15.74 -10.63 1.63
C LEU A 434 -15.93 -12.14 1.50
N TYR A 435 -15.36 -12.89 2.44
CA TYR A 435 -15.36 -14.36 2.47
C TYR A 435 -14.78 -15.05 1.23
N SER A 436 -14.08 -14.33 0.35
CA SER A 436 -13.47 -14.87 -0.88
C SER A 436 -12.60 -16.09 -0.66
N ALA A 437 -11.85 -16.17 0.44
CA ALA A 437 -11.05 -17.35 0.75
C ALA A 437 -11.90 -18.56 1.17
N LEU A 438 -12.97 -18.34 1.93
CA LEU A 438 -13.86 -19.39 2.38
C LEU A 438 -14.72 -19.94 1.23
N HIS A 439 -15.20 -19.06 0.35
CA HIS A 439 -16.01 -19.38 -0.83
C HIS A 439 -15.21 -19.36 -2.14
N TRP A 440 -13.91 -19.61 -2.08
CA TRP A 440 -13.00 -19.41 -3.20
C TRP A 440 -13.43 -20.14 -4.48
N ARG A 441 -14.01 -21.34 -4.37
CA ARG A 441 -14.51 -22.12 -5.50
C ARG A 441 -15.61 -21.42 -6.29
N GLU A 442 -16.47 -20.65 -5.62
CA GLU A 442 -17.54 -19.88 -6.25
C GLU A 442 -16.99 -18.70 -7.06
N HIS A 443 -15.79 -18.24 -6.69
CA HIS A 443 -15.08 -17.16 -7.35
C HIS A 443 -14.03 -17.63 -8.37
N GLU A 444 -13.71 -18.93 -8.38
CA GLU A 444 -12.55 -19.45 -9.10
C GLU A 444 -12.68 -19.29 -10.62
N GLU A 445 -13.88 -19.39 -11.18
CA GLU A 445 -14.13 -19.23 -12.62
C GLU A 445 -13.81 -17.82 -13.13
N ASN A 446 -13.93 -16.79 -12.27
CA ASN A 446 -13.80 -15.39 -12.69
C ASN A 446 -12.57 -14.67 -12.12
N TYR A 447 -12.05 -15.13 -10.98
CA TYR A 447 -11.04 -14.39 -10.21
C TYR A 447 -9.78 -15.20 -9.92
N HIS A 448 -9.83 -16.53 -10.02
CA HIS A 448 -8.71 -17.43 -9.72
C HIS A 448 -8.01 -17.11 -8.38
N PHE A 449 -8.81 -16.86 -7.33
CA PHE A 449 -8.28 -16.49 -6.01
C PHE A 449 -7.40 -17.58 -5.40
N SER A 450 -7.57 -18.84 -5.79
CA SER A 450 -6.65 -19.92 -5.38
C SER A 450 -5.20 -19.60 -5.79
N CYS A 451 -4.97 -19.13 -7.01
CA CYS A 451 -3.65 -18.72 -7.47
C CYS A 451 -3.20 -17.44 -6.77
N GLN A 452 -4.06 -16.44 -6.70
CA GLN A 452 -3.71 -15.13 -6.15
C GLN A 452 -3.31 -15.21 -4.68
N PHE A 453 -4.12 -15.82 -3.81
CA PHE A 453 -3.82 -15.89 -2.38
C PHE A 453 -2.61 -16.75 -2.09
N THR A 454 -2.38 -17.78 -2.91
CA THR A 454 -1.14 -18.59 -2.85
C THR A 454 0.08 -17.74 -3.24
N ALA A 455 0.00 -16.95 -4.31
CA ALA A 455 1.06 -16.06 -4.76
C ALA A 455 1.36 -14.97 -3.72
N ASP A 456 0.33 -14.39 -3.11
CA ASP A 456 0.44 -13.41 -2.03
C ASP A 456 1.22 -13.99 -0.84
N LEU A 457 0.80 -15.16 -0.33
CA LEU A 457 1.47 -15.83 0.79
C LEU A 457 2.95 -16.13 0.51
N ILE A 458 3.25 -16.59 -0.71
CA ILE A 458 4.64 -16.85 -1.13
C ILE A 458 5.43 -15.55 -1.14
N ALA A 459 4.92 -14.51 -1.77
CA ALA A 459 5.66 -13.29 -1.97
C ALA A 459 5.84 -12.49 -0.66
N MET A 460 4.82 -12.43 0.20
CA MET A 460 4.89 -11.83 1.53
C MET A 460 6.00 -12.43 2.39
N ASN A 461 6.26 -13.72 2.21
CA ASN A 461 7.25 -14.46 2.99
C ASN A 461 8.61 -14.64 2.29
N THR A 462 8.72 -14.22 1.04
CA THR A 462 9.99 -14.18 0.30
C THR A 462 10.66 -12.81 0.35
N ALA A 463 9.87 -11.73 0.51
CA ALA A 463 10.38 -10.37 0.51
C ALA A 463 11.40 -10.13 1.64
N ASP A 464 12.49 -9.41 1.34
CA ASP A 464 13.43 -8.95 2.37
C ASP A 464 12.81 -7.81 3.19
N PHE A 465 12.00 -6.96 2.55
CA PHE A 465 11.15 -5.96 3.19
C PHE A 465 9.88 -5.67 2.39
N ILE A 466 8.88 -5.13 3.08
CA ILE A 466 7.56 -4.79 2.56
C ILE A 466 7.31 -3.32 2.84
N ILE A 467 6.87 -2.60 1.81
CA ILE A 467 6.47 -1.20 1.92
C ILE A 467 4.95 -1.13 1.86
N THR A 468 4.36 -0.48 2.86
CA THR A 468 2.94 -0.11 2.87
C THR A 468 2.80 1.41 2.85
N SER A 469 1.65 1.88 2.39
CA SER A 469 1.38 3.33 2.37
C SER A 469 0.89 3.82 3.73
N THR A 470 0.30 2.93 4.54
CA THR A 470 -0.34 3.23 5.83
C THR A 470 -0.11 2.12 6.85
N PHE A 471 -0.33 2.43 8.12
CA PHE A 471 -0.39 1.46 9.21
C PHE A 471 -1.61 0.53 9.06
N GLN A 472 -2.75 1.08 8.66
CA GLN A 472 -4.00 0.36 8.46
C GLN A 472 -3.88 -0.76 7.42
N GLU A 473 -3.07 -0.56 6.37
CA GLU A 473 -2.76 -1.61 5.41
C GLU A 473 -2.12 -2.82 6.09
N ILE A 474 -1.28 -2.61 7.10
CA ILE A 474 -0.63 -3.70 7.85
C ILE A 474 -1.58 -4.30 8.88
N ALA A 475 -2.01 -3.48 9.85
CA ALA A 475 -2.62 -3.93 11.11
C ALA A 475 -3.96 -3.27 11.43
N GLY A 476 -4.55 -2.55 10.47
CA GLY A 476 -5.92 -2.06 10.59
C GLY A 476 -6.07 -0.93 11.60
N THR A 477 -7.18 -0.95 12.32
CA THR A 477 -7.48 -0.04 13.43
C THR A 477 -7.67 -0.84 14.71
N GLU A 478 -8.03 -0.20 15.82
CA GLU A 478 -8.45 -0.93 17.04
C GLU A 478 -9.64 -1.84 16.75
N GLU A 479 -10.61 -1.37 15.95
CA GLU A 479 -11.84 -2.10 15.66
C GLU A 479 -11.75 -3.00 14.41
N GLY A 480 -10.96 -2.62 13.41
CA GLY A 480 -10.92 -3.27 12.10
C GLY A 480 -9.61 -4.00 11.84
N THR A 481 -9.70 -5.18 11.24
CA THR A 481 -8.52 -5.98 10.86
C THR A 481 -7.76 -5.35 9.69
N GLY A 482 -6.42 -5.36 9.75
CA GLY A 482 -5.56 -4.89 8.66
C GLY A 482 -5.55 -5.78 7.42
N GLN A 483 -5.11 -5.25 6.27
CA GLN A 483 -5.08 -6.04 5.04
C GLN A 483 -4.11 -7.21 5.15
N TYR A 484 -2.86 -6.95 5.54
CA TYR A 484 -1.87 -8.01 5.80
C TYR A 484 -2.29 -8.86 7.01
N GLU A 485 -2.73 -8.26 8.11
CA GLU A 485 -3.21 -8.99 9.28
C GLU A 485 -4.27 -10.05 8.93
N SER A 486 -5.15 -9.75 7.98
CA SER A 486 -6.17 -10.71 7.55
C SER A 486 -5.59 -12.00 6.92
N TYR A 487 -4.33 -12.00 6.48
CA TYR A 487 -3.61 -13.19 5.99
C TYR A 487 -2.94 -13.98 7.13
N HIS A 488 -3.08 -13.56 8.39
CA HIS A 488 -2.55 -14.27 9.54
C HIS A 488 -3.15 -15.69 9.63
N ALA A 489 -4.47 -15.82 9.55
CA ALA A 489 -5.15 -17.11 9.56
C ALA A 489 -6.42 -17.08 8.72
N PHE A 490 -6.60 -18.07 7.85
CA PHE A 490 -7.82 -18.24 7.05
C PHE A 490 -7.90 -19.64 6.42
N PRO A 491 -9.11 -20.13 6.09
CA PRO A 491 -9.28 -21.40 5.40
C PRO A 491 -9.50 -21.19 3.89
N MET A 492 -9.06 -22.15 3.08
CA MET A 492 -9.52 -22.35 1.70
C MET A 492 -10.04 -23.78 1.56
N PRO A 493 -11.34 -24.02 1.81
CA PRO A 493 -11.90 -25.37 1.91
C PRO A 493 -11.49 -26.30 0.76
N GLY A 494 -10.97 -27.47 1.15
CA GLY A 494 -10.43 -28.51 0.27
C GLY A 494 -9.18 -28.15 -0.55
N LEU A 495 -8.54 -27.01 -0.29
CA LEU A 495 -7.24 -26.65 -0.86
C LEU A 495 -6.14 -26.68 0.22
N TYR A 496 -6.17 -25.72 1.14
CA TYR A 496 -5.29 -25.65 2.31
C TYR A 496 -5.88 -24.76 3.39
N ARG A 497 -5.29 -24.81 4.59
CA ARG A 497 -5.63 -23.95 5.74
C ARG A 497 -4.40 -23.18 6.18
N VAL A 498 -4.54 -21.88 6.40
CA VAL A 498 -3.48 -21.02 6.91
C VAL A 498 -3.69 -20.83 8.40
N LEU A 499 -2.77 -21.35 9.22
CA LEU A 499 -2.78 -21.20 10.68
C LEU A 499 -1.94 -19.99 11.14
N SER A 500 -0.86 -19.70 10.41
CA SER A 500 0.01 -18.54 10.62
C SER A 500 0.69 -18.18 9.30
N GLY A 501 0.06 -17.32 8.49
CA GLY A 501 0.53 -16.93 7.16
C GLY A 501 1.37 -15.66 7.11
N VAL A 502 1.16 -14.74 8.05
CA VAL A 502 1.96 -13.53 8.21
C VAL A 502 1.91 -13.03 9.65
N ASN A 503 2.97 -12.36 10.07
CA ASN A 503 3.08 -11.70 11.36
C ASN A 503 3.31 -10.20 11.15
N VAL A 504 2.36 -9.36 11.56
CA VAL A 504 2.46 -7.91 11.38
C VAL A 504 3.57 -7.26 12.23
N PHE A 505 4.08 -7.95 13.26
CA PHE A 505 5.22 -7.52 14.05
C PHE A 505 6.58 -7.89 13.44
N ASP A 506 6.58 -8.47 12.24
CA ASP A 506 7.81 -8.80 11.54
C ASP A 506 8.54 -7.52 11.11
N PRO A 507 9.86 -7.41 11.36
CA PRO A 507 10.64 -6.24 11.00
C PRO A 507 10.77 -6.02 9.50
N ARG A 508 10.21 -6.87 8.63
CA ARG A 508 10.13 -6.61 7.18
C ARG A 508 9.15 -5.49 6.84
N PHE A 509 8.13 -5.23 7.67
CA PHE A 509 7.13 -4.19 7.40
C PHE A 509 7.64 -2.78 7.67
N ASN A 510 7.52 -1.92 6.67
CA ASN A 510 7.85 -0.50 6.78
C ASN A 510 6.79 0.37 6.11
N ILE A 511 6.38 1.44 6.80
CA ILE A 511 5.46 2.43 6.24
C ILE A 511 6.28 3.50 5.53
N VAL A 512 6.09 3.60 4.21
CA VAL A 512 6.66 4.68 3.39
C VAL A 512 5.55 5.22 2.50
N SER A 513 4.90 6.25 3.01
CA SER A 513 3.75 6.85 2.33
C SER A 513 4.19 7.58 1.05
N PRO A 514 3.47 7.42 -0.07
CA PRO A 514 3.74 8.17 -1.29
C PRO A 514 3.32 9.63 -1.14
N GLY A 515 3.67 10.45 -2.14
CA GLY A 515 3.30 11.86 -2.20
C GLY A 515 2.53 12.24 -3.46
N ALA A 516 2.33 13.55 -3.62
CA ALA A 516 1.86 14.14 -4.87
C ALA A 516 3.05 14.65 -5.70
N ASP A 517 2.91 14.66 -7.02
CA ASP A 517 3.92 15.22 -7.93
C ASP A 517 4.09 16.73 -7.65
N GLU A 518 5.26 17.12 -7.14
CA GLU A 518 5.57 18.48 -6.69
C GLU A 518 5.54 19.51 -7.84
N ASP A 519 5.69 19.08 -9.09
CA ASP A 519 5.63 19.96 -10.27
C ASP A 519 4.18 20.25 -10.68
N VAL A 520 3.27 19.32 -10.41
CA VAL A 520 1.84 19.42 -10.74
C VAL A 520 1.05 20.05 -9.59
N TYR A 521 1.26 19.56 -8.38
CA TYR A 521 0.53 19.94 -7.17
C TYR A 521 1.45 20.72 -6.25
N PHE A 522 1.07 21.96 -5.97
CA PHE A 522 1.84 22.88 -5.15
C PHE A 522 0.91 23.95 -4.55
N PRO A 523 1.30 24.62 -3.45
CA PRO A 523 0.46 25.59 -2.78
C PRO A 523 -0.10 26.68 -3.71
N TYR A 524 -1.41 26.95 -3.59
CA TYR A 524 -2.12 27.98 -4.37
C TYR A 524 -1.53 29.41 -4.23
N THR A 525 -0.72 29.63 -3.18
CA THR A 525 -0.01 30.87 -2.85
C THR A 525 1.22 31.13 -3.74
N GLU A 526 1.75 30.11 -4.43
CA GLU A 526 2.90 30.23 -5.33
C GLU A 526 2.51 30.83 -6.70
N LYS A 527 2.14 32.12 -6.70
CA LYS A 527 1.56 32.82 -7.87
C LYS A 527 2.42 32.77 -9.14
N LYS A 528 3.75 32.59 -9.02
CA LYS A 528 4.66 32.52 -10.18
C LYS A 528 4.56 31.21 -10.97
N ARG A 529 4.10 30.12 -10.34
CA ARG A 529 3.98 28.79 -10.96
C ARG A 529 2.57 28.51 -11.50
N ARG A 530 1.61 29.39 -11.21
CA ARG A 530 0.20 29.21 -11.57
C ARG A 530 0.01 29.16 -13.08
N LEU A 531 -0.82 28.23 -13.53
CA LEU A 531 -1.15 28.03 -14.94
C LEU A 531 -2.35 28.90 -15.35
N THR A 532 -2.21 30.23 -15.23
CA THR A 532 -3.33 31.18 -15.42
C THR A 532 -4.00 31.12 -16.80
N ARG A 533 -3.29 30.63 -17.82
CA ARG A 533 -3.85 30.36 -19.16
C ARG A 533 -5.00 29.33 -19.17
N LEU A 534 -5.11 28.50 -18.14
CA LEU A 534 -6.17 27.51 -17.98
C LEU A 534 -7.40 28.07 -17.27
N HIS A 535 -7.34 29.31 -16.76
CA HIS A 535 -8.42 29.87 -15.93
C HIS A 535 -9.73 29.98 -16.70
N ASP A 536 -9.72 30.44 -17.96
CA ASP A 536 -10.93 30.54 -18.77
C ASP A 536 -11.61 29.16 -19.00
N GLU A 537 -10.80 28.12 -19.18
CA GLU A 537 -11.28 26.74 -19.33
C GLU A 537 -11.85 26.20 -18.01
N ILE A 538 -11.17 26.48 -16.89
CA ILE A 538 -11.65 26.13 -15.55
C ILE A 538 -12.95 26.89 -15.21
N GLU A 539 -13.05 28.18 -15.55
CA GLU A 539 -14.27 28.98 -15.36
C GLU A 539 -15.43 28.37 -16.16
N THR A 540 -15.16 27.97 -17.39
CA THR A 540 -16.16 27.31 -18.27
C THR A 540 -16.57 25.94 -17.71
N LEU A 541 -15.62 25.17 -17.16
CA LEU A 541 -15.91 23.88 -16.54
C LEU A 541 -16.87 24.01 -15.35
N ILE A 542 -16.59 24.97 -14.45
CA ILE A 542 -17.34 25.17 -13.20
C ILE A 542 -18.65 25.93 -13.43
N TYR A 543 -18.63 26.99 -14.25
CA TYR A 543 -19.74 27.95 -14.39
C TYR A 543 -20.34 28.06 -15.79
N GLY A 544 -19.92 27.18 -16.72
CA GLY A 544 -20.48 27.10 -18.06
C GLY A 544 -21.87 26.45 -18.09
N GLU A 545 -22.46 26.42 -19.29
CA GLU A 545 -23.78 25.84 -19.53
C GLU A 545 -23.80 24.31 -19.31
N SER A 546 -25.00 23.75 -19.09
CA SER A 546 -25.21 22.30 -19.08
C SER A 546 -25.17 21.70 -20.49
N GLY A 547 -24.82 20.41 -20.60
CA GLY A 547 -24.74 19.70 -21.88
C GLY A 547 -24.34 18.23 -21.73
N ASN A 548 -23.90 17.61 -22.83
CA ASN A 548 -23.61 16.15 -22.85
C ASN A 548 -22.52 15.69 -21.87
N GLY A 549 -21.66 16.59 -21.39
CA GLY A 549 -20.58 16.29 -20.43
C GLY A 549 -20.69 17.06 -19.11
N ALA A 550 -21.80 17.76 -18.87
CA ALA A 550 -21.98 18.59 -17.69
C ALA A 550 -23.47 18.76 -17.33
N ARG A 551 -23.80 18.66 -16.04
CA ARG A 551 -25.14 18.92 -15.50
C ARG A 551 -25.08 19.99 -14.40
N GLY A 552 -26.10 20.84 -14.38
CA GLY A 552 -26.28 21.94 -13.43
C GLY A 552 -25.48 23.19 -13.79
N GLU A 553 -26.01 24.35 -13.42
CA GLU A 553 -25.46 25.68 -13.64
C GLU A 553 -25.54 26.48 -12.34
N LEU A 554 -24.38 26.76 -11.74
CA LEU A 554 -24.32 27.42 -10.43
C LEU A 554 -24.88 28.85 -10.52
N ALA A 555 -26.00 29.10 -9.85
CA ALA A 555 -26.70 30.38 -9.88
C ALA A 555 -25.92 31.50 -9.16
N ASP A 556 -25.31 31.18 -8.02
CA ASP A 556 -24.50 32.11 -7.24
C ASP A 556 -23.01 31.79 -7.40
N ARG A 557 -22.29 32.58 -8.20
CA ARG A 557 -20.87 32.35 -8.49
C ARG A 557 -19.92 32.82 -7.38
N ASP A 558 -20.42 33.62 -6.43
CA ASP A 558 -19.61 34.23 -5.37
C ASP A 558 -19.44 33.28 -4.17
N LYS A 559 -20.28 32.26 -4.05
CA LYS A 559 -20.15 31.24 -3.02
C LYS A 559 -18.86 30.42 -3.15
N PRO A 560 -18.24 30.04 -2.01
CA PRO A 560 -17.22 29.00 -1.98
C PRO A 560 -17.69 27.69 -2.62
N ILE A 561 -16.74 26.86 -3.01
CA ILE A 561 -16.99 25.58 -3.68
C ILE A 561 -16.61 24.44 -2.73
N ILE A 562 -17.54 23.52 -2.52
CA ILE A 562 -17.27 22.16 -2.05
C ILE A 562 -16.90 21.34 -3.28
N PHE A 563 -15.64 20.91 -3.36
CA PHE A 563 -15.10 20.21 -4.52
C PHE A 563 -14.88 18.73 -4.21
N ALA A 564 -15.35 17.84 -5.07
CA ALA A 564 -14.97 16.42 -5.03
C ALA A 564 -14.55 15.95 -6.42
N MET A 565 -13.49 15.14 -6.45
CA MET A 565 -12.97 14.51 -7.67
C MET A 565 -12.62 13.06 -7.37
N ALA A 566 -13.31 12.14 -8.05
CA ALA A 566 -13.13 10.70 -7.87
C ALA A 566 -13.74 9.93 -9.05
N ARG A 567 -13.40 8.65 -9.19
CA ARG A 567 -14.18 7.74 -10.03
C ARG A 567 -15.61 7.63 -9.48
N LEU A 568 -16.56 7.33 -10.35
CA LEU A 568 -17.96 7.14 -9.97
C LEU A 568 -18.24 5.65 -9.79
N ASP A 569 -18.08 5.18 -8.56
CA ASP A 569 -18.36 3.80 -8.13
C ASP A 569 -18.99 3.83 -6.71
N ARG A 570 -19.58 2.71 -6.28
CA ARG A 570 -20.31 2.65 -4.99
C ARG A 570 -19.42 2.88 -3.78
N ILE A 571 -18.14 2.55 -3.89
CA ILE A 571 -17.18 2.72 -2.79
C ILE A 571 -16.80 4.19 -2.65
N LYS A 572 -16.60 4.91 -3.76
CA LYS A 572 -16.30 6.35 -3.75
C LYS A 572 -17.46 7.20 -3.27
N ASN A 573 -18.69 6.72 -3.39
CA ASN A 573 -19.87 7.29 -2.71
C ASN A 573 -20.11 8.78 -3.02
N VAL A 574 -19.81 9.20 -4.26
CA VAL A 574 -20.11 10.56 -4.75
C VAL A 574 -21.61 10.87 -4.68
N PRO A 575 -22.53 9.95 -5.02
CA PRO A 575 -23.97 10.21 -4.84
C PRO A 575 -24.36 10.43 -3.38
N GLY A 576 -23.70 9.76 -2.43
CA GLY A 576 -23.91 10.00 -1.00
C GLY A 576 -23.62 11.45 -0.61
N LEU A 577 -22.51 12.03 -1.09
CA LEU A 577 -22.19 13.44 -0.86
C LEU A 577 -23.26 14.39 -1.44
N VAL A 578 -23.80 14.08 -2.62
CA VAL A 578 -24.91 14.85 -3.22
C VAL A 578 -26.14 14.81 -2.33
N GLU A 579 -26.50 13.63 -1.82
CA GLU A 579 -27.63 13.47 -0.93
C GLU A 579 -27.43 14.24 0.39
N TRP A 580 -26.23 14.18 0.99
CA TRP A 580 -25.92 14.93 2.23
C TRP A 580 -26.04 16.44 2.01
N TYR A 581 -25.53 16.93 0.89
CA TYR A 581 -25.63 18.34 0.52
C TYR A 581 -27.09 18.75 0.26
N ALA A 582 -27.85 17.94 -0.48
CA ALA A 582 -29.25 18.19 -0.82
C ALA A 582 -30.17 18.27 0.40
N ARG A 583 -29.88 17.49 1.46
CA ARG A 583 -30.67 17.47 2.70
C ARG A 583 -30.28 18.56 3.70
N ASN A 584 -29.19 19.29 3.49
CA ASN A 584 -28.70 20.31 4.42
C ASN A 584 -28.83 21.72 3.82
N GLU A 585 -29.94 22.41 4.14
CA GLU A 585 -30.19 23.78 3.66
C GLU A 585 -29.14 24.79 4.14
N ASP A 586 -28.56 24.59 5.32
CA ASP A 586 -27.54 25.49 5.84
C ASP A 586 -26.26 25.37 5.02
N LEU A 587 -25.82 24.16 4.71
CA LEU A 587 -24.67 23.93 3.84
C LEU A 587 -24.87 24.53 2.44
N GLN A 588 -26.07 24.41 1.88
CA GLN A 588 -26.43 25.01 0.57
C GLN A 588 -26.40 26.54 0.59
N LYS A 589 -26.75 27.17 1.73
CA LYS A 589 -26.60 28.63 1.89
C LYS A 589 -25.13 29.03 1.87
N GLU A 590 -24.24 28.21 2.43
CA GLU A 590 -22.82 28.54 2.56
C GLU A 590 -21.98 28.31 1.30
N ALA A 591 -22.26 27.26 0.53
CA ALA A 591 -21.38 26.87 -0.57
C ALA A 591 -22.12 26.17 -1.71
N ASN A 592 -21.53 26.19 -2.90
CA ASN A 592 -21.94 25.37 -4.04
C ASN A 592 -21.24 24.01 -4.01
N LEU A 593 -21.81 22.99 -4.64
CA LEU A 593 -21.17 21.68 -4.81
C LEU A 593 -20.67 21.52 -6.25
N PHE A 594 -19.40 21.16 -6.42
CA PHE A 594 -18.78 20.89 -7.72
C PHE A 594 -18.12 19.51 -7.73
N LEU A 595 -18.49 18.70 -8.73
CA LEU A 595 -18.15 17.28 -8.83
C LEU A 595 -17.50 16.98 -10.18
N VAL A 596 -16.30 16.42 -10.15
CA VAL A 596 -15.61 15.87 -11.33
C VAL A 596 -15.60 14.35 -11.17
N SER A 597 -16.54 13.65 -11.81
CA SER A 597 -16.70 12.21 -11.59
C SER A 597 -17.42 11.48 -12.71
N GLY A 598 -16.90 10.32 -13.10
CA GLY A 598 -17.55 9.42 -14.06
C GLY A 598 -17.90 10.08 -15.40
N ASN A 599 -19.00 9.63 -15.99
CA ASN A 599 -19.56 10.18 -17.22
C ASN A 599 -20.98 10.62 -16.89
N VAL A 600 -21.31 11.86 -17.20
CA VAL A 600 -22.63 12.43 -16.94
C VAL A 600 -23.70 11.64 -17.69
N ASP A 601 -23.43 11.22 -18.93
CA ASP A 601 -24.35 10.35 -19.68
C ASP A 601 -24.13 8.86 -19.32
N PRO A 602 -25.12 8.18 -18.69
CA PRO A 602 -25.02 6.77 -18.33
C PRO A 602 -24.87 5.82 -19.53
N GLY A 603 -25.24 6.24 -20.75
CA GLY A 603 -25.13 5.43 -21.96
C GLY A 603 -23.73 5.44 -22.60
N HIS A 604 -22.84 6.32 -22.14
CA HIS A 604 -21.49 6.49 -22.67
C HIS A 604 -20.40 5.89 -21.77
N THR A 605 -20.74 4.90 -20.94
CA THR A 605 -19.76 4.08 -20.22
C THR A 605 -20.03 2.59 -20.42
N PRO A 606 -19.00 1.77 -20.69
CA PRO A 606 -19.13 0.31 -20.70
C PRO A 606 -19.20 -0.28 -19.28
N ASP A 607 -18.84 0.50 -18.25
CA ASP A 607 -18.90 0.07 -16.85
C ASP A 607 -20.35 0.18 -16.31
N ARG A 608 -20.92 -0.98 -15.99
CA ARG A 608 -22.30 -1.08 -15.47
C ARG A 608 -22.46 -0.37 -14.13
N GLU A 609 -21.47 -0.46 -13.23
CA GLU A 609 -21.55 0.17 -11.92
C GLU A 609 -21.55 1.69 -12.07
N GLN A 610 -20.62 2.23 -12.85
CA GLN A 610 -20.60 3.65 -13.19
C GLN A 610 -21.92 4.12 -13.82
N GLY A 611 -22.48 3.34 -14.76
CA GLY A 611 -23.77 3.67 -15.39
C GLY A 611 -24.94 3.69 -14.40
N ASP A 612 -24.97 2.78 -13.43
CA ASP A 612 -25.97 2.76 -12.36
C ASP A 612 -25.85 3.96 -11.41
N GLU A 613 -24.63 4.28 -10.98
CA GLU A 613 -24.35 5.45 -10.14
C GLU A 613 -24.66 6.76 -10.89
N SER A 614 -24.40 6.82 -12.19
CA SER A 614 -24.76 7.98 -13.04
C SER A 614 -26.27 8.18 -13.10
N ARG A 615 -27.04 7.09 -13.29
CA ARG A 615 -28.51 7.12 -13.20
C ARG A 615 -28.98 7.54 -11.82
N HIS A 616 -28.28 7.14 -10.76
CA HIS A 616 -28.61 7.54 -9.40
C HIS A 616 -28.39 9.03 -9.16
N MET A 617 -27.26 9.58 -9.63
CA MET A 617 -26.97 11.01 -9.61
C MET A 617 -28.07 11.82 -10.30
N HIS A 618 -28.51 11.41 -11.50
CA HIS A 618 -29.60 12.10 -12.20
C HIS A 618 -30.89 12.12 -11.39
N ARG A 619 -31.26 11.01 -10.74
CA ARG A 619 -32.42 10.95 -9.86
C ARG A 619 -32.30 11.92 -8.69
N LEU A 620 -31.13 12.01 -8.06
CA LEU A 620 -30.91 12.94 -6.94
C LEU A 620 -31.04 14.41 -7.39
N PHE A 621 -30.50 14.76 -8.56
CA PHE A 621 -30.66 16.12 -9.08
C PHE A 621 -32.14 16.45 -9.37
N ASP A 622 -32.90 15.51 -9.93
CA ASP A 622 -34.32 15.69 -10.24
C ASP A 622 -35.18 15.76 -8.97
N GLU A 623 -34.91 14.89 -7.99
CA GLU A 623 -35.67 14.80 -6.73
C GLU A 623 -35.49 16.03 -5.84
N PHE A 624 -34.26 16.56 -5.78
CA PHE A 624 -33.90 17.67 -4.89
C PHE A 624 -33.75 19.02 -5.63
N GLU A 625 -34.07 19.07 -6.93
CA GLU A 625 -34.00 20.28 -7.78
C GLU A 625 -32.63 20.99 -7.69
N LEU A 626 -31.55 20.24 -7.91
CA LEU A 626 -30.17 20.66 -7.61
C LEU A 626 -29.46 21.41 -8.73
N ASP A 627 -30.07 21.56 -9.90
CA ASP A 627 -29.43 22.10 -11.11
C ASP A 627 -28.95 23.55 -10.96
N ASP A 628 -29.36 24.32 -9.94
CA ASP A 628 -28.90 25.69 -9.69
C ASP A 628 -27.76 25.82 -8.65
N ARG A 629 -27.38 24.71 -7.99
CA ARG A 629 -26.46 24.70 -6.83
C ARG A 629 -25.42 23.59 -6.85
N VAL A 630 -25.62 22.57 -7.68
CA VAL A 630 -24.66 21.47 -7.90
C VAL A 630 -24.22 21.48 -9.36
N ARG A 631 -22.90 21.42 -9.59
CA ARG A 631 -22.28 21.25 -10.91
C ARG A 631 -21.60 19.89 -10.97
N TRP A 632 -22.03 19.02 -11.89
CA TRP A 632 -21.41 17.71 -12.13
C TRP A 632 -20.86 17.65 -13.55
N VAL A 633 -19.56 17.34 -13.69
CA VAL A 633 -18.87 17.21 -14.99
C VAL A 633 -18.17 15.86 -15.10
N ASN A 634 -17.90 15.46 -16.35
CA ASN A 634 -17.15 14.24 -16.66
C ASN A 634 -15.76 14.23 -16.00
N ALA A 635 -15.24 13.03 -15.76
CA ALA A 635 -13.88 12.83 -15.27
C ALA A 635 -12.83 13.41 -16.23
N MET A 636 -11.75 13.96 -15.66
CA MET A 636 -10.66 14.62 -16.38
C MET A 636 -9.35 13.83 -16.22
N SER A 637 -8.59 13.68 -17.30
CA SER A 637 -7.33 12.91 -17.32
C SER A 637 -6.05 13.77 -17.30
N ASP A 638 -6.15 15.08 -17.55
CA ASP A 638 -4.98 15.98 -17.55
C ASP A 638 -4.59 16.37 -16.12
N LYS A 639 -3.45 15.83 -15.65
CA LYS A 639 -2.88 16.14 -14.32
C LYS A 639 -2.59 17.64 -14.12
N ASN A 640 -2.05 18.34 -15.12
CA ASN A 640 -1.71 19.76 -14.99
C ASN A 640 -2.95 20.64 -14.85
N PHE A 641 -4.00 20.29 -15.61
CA PHE A 641 -5.31 20.92 -15.48
C PHE A 641 -5.88 20.70 -14.08
N ASN A 642 -5.89 19.44 -13.62
CA ASN A 642 -6.39 19.08 -12.29
C ASN A 642 -5.64 19.80 -11.15
N GLY A 643 -4.31 19.90 -11.24
CA GLY A 643 -3.51 20.65 -10.27
C GLY A 643 -3.90 22.14 -10.21
N GLU A 644 -4.14 22.77 -11.35
CA GLU A 644 -4.59 24.17 -11.37
C GLU A 644 -6.04 24.32 -10.89
N LEU A 645 -6.90 23.34 -11.17
CA LEU A 645 -8.28 23.29 -10.68
C LEU A 645 -8.33 23.30 -9.14
N TYR A 646 -7.54 22.46 -8.46
CA TYR A 646 -7.42 22.48 -6.99
C TYR A 646 -7.05 23.87 -6.46
N ARG A 647 -6.02 24.50 -7.05
CA ARG A 647 -5.56 25.84 -6.65
C ARG A 647 -6.58 26.93 -6.94
N TYR A 648 -7.35 26.78 -8.01
CA TYR A 648 -8.42 27.71 -8.37
C TYR A 648 -9.60 27.64 -7.38
N VAL A 649 -9.96 26.44 -6.92
CA VAL A 649 -10.94 26.25 -5.83
C VAL A 649 -10.40 26.86 -4.52
N ALA A 650 -9.12 26.69 -4.22
CA ALA A 650 -8.47 27.29 -3.04
C ALA A 650 -8.47 28.83 -3.05
N ASP A 651 -8.29 29.46 -4.22
CA ASP A 651 -8.41 30.93 -4.36
C ASP A 651 -9.82 31.44 -3.97
N ARG A 652 -10.85 30.61 -4.14
CA ARG A 652 -12.25 30.90 -3.77
C ARG A 652 -12.64 30.44 -2.37
N ARG A 653 -11.66 30.09 -1.53
CA ARG A 653 -11.89 29.61 -0.15
C ARG A 653 -12.82 28.39 -0.09
N GLY A 654 -12.77 27.55 -1.12
CA GLY A 654 -13.48 26.27 -1.15
C GLY A 654 -12.86 25.22 -0.22
N VAL A 655 -13.37 23.99 -0.30
CA VAL A 655 -12.85 22.82 0.41
C VAL A 655 -12.87 21.61 -0.52
N PHE A 656 -12.05 20.59 -0.23
CA PHE A 656 -12.13 19.29 -0.88
C PHE A 656 -12.88 18.29 0.00
N VAL A 657 -13.71 17.44 -0.61
CA VAL A 657 -14.43 16.38 0.09
C VAL A 657 -14.16 15.03 -0.56
N GLN A 658 -13.78 14.06 0.28
CA GLN A 658 -13.59 12.66 -0.06
C GLN A 658 -14.62 11.85 0.74
N PRO A 659 -15.77 11.46 0.14
CA PRO A 659 -16.89 10.86 0.87
C PRO A 659 -16.94 9.33 0.82
N ALA A 660 -15.83 8.65 0.48
CA ALA A 660 -15.88 7.21 0.24
C ALA A 660 -16.30 6.43 1.49
N ARG A 661 -17.01 5.32 1.25
CA ARG A 661 -17.27 4.30 2.27
C ARG A 661 -15.97 3.69 2.80
N PHE A 662 -14.96 3.61 1.94
CA PHE A 662 -13.61 3.21 2.28
C PHE A 662 -12.62 3.80 1.27
N GLU A 663 -11.51 4.38 1.73
CA GLU A 663 -10.44 4.89 0.87
C GLU A 663 -9.11 4.28 1.27
N ALA A 664 -8.57 3.35 0.47
CA ALA A 664 -7.38 2.59 0.85
C ALA A 664 -6.17 3.47 1.22
N PHE A 665 -5.95 4.56 0.46
CA PHE A 665 -4.93 5.56 0.77
C PHE A 665 -5.46 6.99 0.66
N GLY A 666 -5.90 7.39 -0.54
CA GLY A 666 -6.44 8.73 -0.79
C GLY A 666 -5.44 9.72 -1.37
N LEU A 667 -4.85 9.41 -2.54
CA LEU A 667 -3.98 10.36 -3.26
C LEU A 667 -4.65 11.71 -3.50
N THR A 668 -5.95 11.74 -3.81
CA THR A 668 -6.69 13.00 -4.02
C THR A 668 -6.78 13.86 -2.76
N VAL A 669 -6.69 13.25 -1.58
CA VAL A 669 -6.59 13.97 -0.30
C VAL A 669 -5.22 14.67 -0.21
N ILE A 670 -4.13 13.95 -0.53
CA ILE A 670 -2.79 14.53 -0.57
C ILE A 670 -2.71 15.65 -1.63
N GLU A 671 -3.18 15.42 -2.85
CA GLU A 671 -3.19 16.41 -3.94
C GLU A 671 -3.91 17.70 -3.54
N ALA A 672 -5.07 17.59 -2.87
CA ALA A 672 -5.80 18.73 -2.34
C ALA A 672 -5.04 19.46 -1.22
N MET A 673 -4.50 18.72 -0.26
CA MET A 673 -3.72 19.27 0.86
C MET A 673 -2.45 19.97 0.38
N THR A 674 -1.69 19.37 -0.55
CA THR A 674 -0.50 19.97 -1.19
C THR A 674 -0.85 21.27 -1.91
N SER A 675 -2.02 21.30 -2.56
CA SER A 675 -2.51 22.49 -3.25
C SER A 675 -2.97 23.61 -2.29
N GLY A 676 -3.07 23.30 -0.99
CA GLY A 676 -3.49 24.20 0.07
C GLY A 676 -5.00 24.28 0.25
N LEU A 677 -5.75 23.29 -0.22
CA LEU A 677 -7.19 23.22 -0.06
C LEU A 677 -7.52 22.46 1.24
N PRO A 678 -8.28 23.04 2.19
CA PRO A 678 -8.76 22.29 3.35
C PRO A 678 -9.59 21.08 2.94
N VAL A 679 -9.40 19.96 3.64
CA VAL A 679 -9.97 18.67 3.26
C VAL A 679 -10.92 18.12 4.32
N PHE A 680 -12.00 17.48 3.86
CA PHE A 680 -12.90 16.64 4.63
C PHE A 680 -12.85 15.25 4.01
N ALA A 681 -12.34 14.24 4.71
CA ALA A 681 -12.19 12.91 4.15
C ALA A 681 -12.74 11.82 5.07
N THR A 682 -13.11 10.69 4.49
CA THR A 682 -13.62 9.53 5.24
C THR A 682 -12.71 9.15 6.41
N CYS A 683 -13.30 8.75 7.54
CA CYS A 683 -12.56 8.16 8.65
C CYS A 683 -12.18 6.68 8.40
N TYR A 684 -12.60 6.09 7.28
CA TYR A 684 -12.33 4.69 6.97
C TYR A 684 -11.27 4.54 5.87
N GLY A 685 -10.08 4.09 6.25
CA GLY A 685 -8.97 3.91 5.32
C GLY A 685 -7.84 4.91 5.54
N GLY A 686 -6.94 5.02 4.57
CA GLY A 686 -5.75 5.86 4.66
C GLY A 686 -5.96 7.32 5.04
N PRO A 687 -7.08 8.01 4.69
CA PRO A 687 -7.28 9.39 5.14
C PRO A 687 -7.34 9.56 6.65
N LEU A 688 -7.65 8.51 7.41
CA LEU A 688 -7.61 8.51 8.87
C LEU A 688 -6.21 8.85 9.40
N GLU A 689 -5.16 8.34 8.74
CA GLU A 689 -3.76 8.58 9.10
C GLU A 689 -3.19 9.85 8.47
N ILE A 690 -3.68 10.22 7.28
CA ILE A 690 -3.21 11.42 6.57
C ILE A 690 -3.61 12.69 7.33
N ILE A 691 -4.86 12.76 7.78
CA ILE A 691 -5.45 13.96 8.39
C ILE A 691 -5.33 13.91 9.91
N GLU A 692 -4.86 15.02 10.48
CA GLU A 692 -4.98 15.32 11.91
C GLU A 692 -6.24 16.16 12.10
N HIS A 693 -7.29 15.54 12.66
CA HIS A 693 -8.62 16.14 12.78
C HIS A 693 -8.59 17.53 13.43
N GLY A 694 -9.14 18.54 12.75
CA GLY A 694 -9.17 19.93 13.19
C GLY A 694 -7.86 20.71 13.01
N HIS A 695 -6.77 20.07 12.57
CA HIS A 695 -5.45 20.68 12.41
C HIS A 695 -4.98 20.74 10.96
N SER A 696 -5.06 19.63 10.23
CA SER A 696 -4.68 19.54 8.81
C SER A 696 -5.86 19.19 7.89
N GLY A 697 -7.03 18.94 8.47
CA GLY A 697 -8.29 18.65 7.79
C GLY A 697 -9.34 18.16 8.77
N PHE A 698 -10.41 17.56 8.29
CA PHE A 698 -11.44 16.93 9.11
C PHE A 698 -11.75 15.52 8.62
N HIS A 699 -12.09 14.64 9.57
CA HIS A 699 -12.66 13.34 9.27
C HIS A 699 -14.18 13.44 9.20
N ILE A 700 -14.76 12.74 8.24
CA ILE A 700 -16.21 12.58 8.06
C ILE A 700 -16.55 11.10 8.05
N ASP A 701 -17.70 10.74 8.62
CA ASP A 701 -18.18 9.36 8.60
C ASP A 701 -19.22 9.22 7.46
N PRO A 702 -18.94 8.39 6.43
CA PRO A 702 -19.85 8.17 5.30
C PRO A 702 -21.18 7.50 5.68
N ASN A 703 -21.27 6.86 6.85
CA ASN A 703 -22.52 6.28 7.36
C ASN A 703 -23.39 7.32 8.08
N HIS A 704 -22.81 8.47 8.45
CA HIS A 704 -23.48 9.54 9.19
C HIS A 704 -23.44 10.86 8.40
N GLY A 705 -23.99 10.82 7.18
CA GLY A 705 -23.99 11.95 6.24
C GLY A 705 -24.57 13.26 6.78
N GLU A 706 -25.58 13.19 7.64
CA GLU A 706 -26.16 14.37 8.29
C GLU A 706 -25.11 15.08 9.16
N ALA A 707 -24.42 14.38 10.05
CA ALA A 707 -23.36 14.95 10.89
C ALA A 707 -22.21 15.50 10.05
N SER A 708 -21.81 14.77 9.01
CA SER A 708 -20.78 15.19 8.05
C SER A 708 -21.14 16.49 7.32
N SER A 709 -22.40 16.65 6.90
CA SER A 709 -22.88 17.88 6.26
C SER A 709 -22.92 19.08 7.21
N HIS A 710 -23.32 18.87 8.47
CA HIS A 710 -23.32 19.92 9.50
C HIS A 710 -21.90 20.38 9.83
N LEU A 711 -20.94 19.44 9.92
CA LEU A 711 -19.54 19.77 10.15
C LEU A 711 -18.99 20.70 9.05
N MET A 712 -19.32 20.43 7.79
CA MET A 712 -18.93 21.29 6.66
C MET A 712 -19.61 22.68 6.75
N ALA A 713 -20.90 22.74 7.09
CA ALA A 713 -21.62 24.00 7.23
C ALA A 713 -21.04 24.85 8.37
N ASP A 714 -20.75 24.23 9.51
CA ASP A 714 -20.13 24.86 10.67
C ASP A 714 -18.73 25.39 10.34
N PHE A 715 -17.94 24.65 9.55
CA PHE A 715 -16.64 25.12 9.08
C PHE A 715 -16.77 26.41 8.26
N PHE A 716 -17.65 26.45 7.25
CA PHE A 716 -17.84 27.66 6.45
C PHE A 716 -18.37 28.83 7.27
N ARG A 717 -19.28 28.58 8.22
CA ARG A 717 -19.76 29.59 9.17
C ARG A 717 -18.60 30.16 9.97
N LYS A 718 -17.76 29.30 10.53
CA LYS A 718 -16.56 29.71 11.28
C LYS A 718 -15.57 30.47 10.42
N CYS A 719 -15.36 30.10 9.15
CA CYS A 719 -14.52 30.87 8.24
C CYS A 719 -15.02 32.30 7.99
N ARG A 720 -16.34 32.54 8.03
CA ARG A 720 -16.88 33.91 7.94
C ARG A 720 -16.72 34.70 9.23
N GLU A 721 -16.93 34.05 10.36
CA GLU A 721 -16.80 34.67 11.69
C GLU A 721 -15.33 34.95 12.05
N GLU A 722 -14.42 34.09 11.61
CA GLU A 722 -12.98 34.13 11.87
C GLU A 722 -12.19 34.12 10.54
N PRO A 723 -11.89 35.30 9.94
CA PRO A 723 -11.27 35.41 8.61
C PRO A 723 -9.91 34.70 8.41
N GLY A 724 -9.28 34.21 9.48
CA GLY A 724 -8.02 33.44 9.42
C GLY A 724 -8.18 31.92 9.60
N HIS A 725 -9.41 31.43 9.85
CA HIS A 725 -9.64 30.01 10.14
C HIS A 725 -9.29 29.12 8.93
N TRP A 726 -9.75 29.50 7.74
CA TRP A 726 -9.46 28.78 6.49
C TRP A 726 -7.96 28.72 6.20
N ASP A 727 -7.25 29.85 6.33
CA ASP A 727 -5.81 29.93 6.08
C ASP A 727 -5.00 29.10 7.09
N THR A 728 -5.46 28.99 8.33
CA THR A 728 -4.82 28.16 9.37
C THR A 728 -4.87 26.69 8.99
N LEU A 729 -6.05 26.21 8.59
CA LEU A 729 -6.25 24.83 8.17
C LEU A 729 -5.51 24.51 6.86
N SER A 730 -5.53 25.43 5.89
CA SER A 730 -4.76 25.34 4.65
C SER A 730 -3.25 25.19 4.89
N LYS A 731 -2.68 26.00 5.79
CA LYS A 731 -1.26 25.87 6.18
C LYS A 731 -0.97 24.57 6.93
N GLY A 732 -1.89 24.13 7.79
CA GLY A 732 -1.79 22.84 8.47
C GLY A 732 -1.78 21.67 7.49
N ALA A 733 -2.64 21.71 6.46
CA ALA A 733 -2.70 20.73 5.39
C ALA A 733 -1.39 20.64 4.59
N ILE A 734 -0.87 21.79 4.13
CA ILE A 734 0.41 21.85 3.39
C ILE A 734 1.55 21.29 4.24
N LYS A 735 1.67 21.78 5.48
CA LYS A 735 2.73 21.35 6.40
C LYS A 735 2.69 19.85 6.67
N ARG A 736 1.49 19.28 6.89
CA ARG A 736 1.31 17.85 7.11
C ARG A 736 1.82 17.02 5.93
N VAL A 737 1.58 17.48 4.69
CA VAL A 737 2.10 16.82 3.49
C VAL A 737 3.61 16.94 3.39
N GLU A 738 4.18 18.14 3.58
CA GLU A 738 5.62 18.37 3.51
C GLU A 738 6.41 17.51 4.52
N GLU A 739 5.83 17.22 5.69
CA GLU A 739 6.48 16.44 6.75
C GLU A 739 6.46 14.93 6.51
N ALA A 740 5.50 14.39 5.73
CA ALA A 740 5.26 12.95 5.70
C ALA A 740 4.92 12.33 4.32
N TYR A 741 4.36 13.11 3.38
CA TYR A 741 3.74 12.58 2.16
C TYR A 741 4.36 13.21 0.89
N THR A 742 5.68 13.08 0.74
CA THR A 742 6.42 13.57 -0.43
C THR A 742 7.20 12.44 -1.10
N TRP A 743 7.33 12.53 -2.43
CA TRP A 743 8.12 11.58 -3.19
C TRP A 743 9.63 11.66 -2.90
N SER A 744 10.12 12.83 -2.49
CA SER A 744 11.50 13.02 -2.05
C SER A 744 11.81 12.23 -0.77
N LEU A 745 10.95 12.32 0.25
CA LEU A 745 11.07 11.52 1.47
C LEU A 745 10.91 10.02 1.18
N TYR A 746 9.97 9.67 0.30
CA TYR A 746 9.76 8.30 -0.15
C TYR A 746 11.05 7.71 -0.74
N ALA A 747 11.65 8.37 -1.72
CA ALA A 747 12.83 7.88 -2.43
C ALA A 747 14.04 7.74 -1.49
N SER A 748 14.25 8.72 -0.61
CA SER A 748 15.32 8.66 0.40
C SER A 748 15.15 7.48 1.35
N LYS A 749 13.95 7.25 1.89
CA LYS A 749 13.67 6.10 2.77
C LYS A 749 13.85 4.78 2.03
N MET A 750 13.27 4.66 0.84
CA MET A 750 13.30 3.43 0.05
C MET A 750 14.73 2.97 -0.26
N LEU A 751 15.60 3.88 -0.69
CA LEU A 751 17.01 3.55 -0.97
C LEU A 751 17.81 3.25 0.31
N SER A 752 17.54 3.96 1.40
CA SER A 752 18.12 3.65 2.71
C SER A 752 17.74 2.23 3.16
N PHE A 753 16.47 1.85 3.01
CA PHE A 753 15.99 0.53 3.41
C PHE A 753 16.61 -0.55 2.55
N ALA A 754 16.66 -0.36 1.23
CA ALA A 754 17.33 -1.31 0.33
C ALA A 754 18.78 -1.60 0.74
N ARG A 755 19.53 -0.58 1.19
CA ARG A 755 20.90 -0.72 1.70
C ARG A 755 20.94 -1.49 3.02
N ILE A 756 20.08 -1.13 3.98
CA ILE A 756 20.02 -1.73 5.31
C ILE A 756 19.57 -3.20 5.24
N TYR A 757 18.49 -3.50 4.51
CA TYR A 757 18.03 -4.88 4.32
C TYR A 757 19.01 -5.70 3.47
N GLY A 758 19.69 -5.09 2.49
CA GLY A 758 20.78 -5.74 1.76
C GLY A 758 21.93 -6.16 2.67
N PHE A 759 22.31 -5.29 3.62
CA PHE A 759 23.30 -5.62 4.65
C PHE A 759 22.81 -6.69 5.63
N TRP A 760 21.55 -6.60 6.08
CA TRP A 760 20.92 -7.62 6.92
C TRP A 760 20.94 -8.99 6.26
N LYS A 761 20.45 -9.08 5.01
CA LYS A 761 20.45 -10.29 4.19
C LYS A 761 21.84 -10.91 4.07
N TYR A 762 22.88 -10.09 3.93
CA TYR A 762 24.26 -10.56 3.88
C TYR A 762 24.71 -11.17 5.21
N ILE A 763 24.35 -10.55 6.34
CA ILE A 763 24.71 -11.06 7.66
C ILE A 763 23.89 -12.30 8.03
N THR A 764 22.59 -12.33 7.77
CA THR A 764 21.72 -13.40 8.30
C THR A 764 21.68 -14.67 7.45
N HIS A 765 22.35 -14.72 6.30
CA HIS A 765 22.35 -15.76 5.25
C HIS A 765 22.14 -17.25 5.67
N LEU A 766 22.40 -17.64 6.91
CA LEU A 766 22.17 -18.99 7.45
C LEU A 766 20.75 -19.24 8.01
N GLU A 767 20.02 -18.22 8.45
CA GLU A 767 18.77 -18.41 9.21
C GLU A 767 17.50 -18.46 8.34
N HIS A 768 17.58 -18.12 7.05
CA HIS A 768 16.42 -18.06 6.14
C HIS A 768 16.30 -19.27 5.20
N GLU A 769 17.21 -20.25 5.24
CA GLU A 769 17.22 -21.35 4.27
C GLU A 769 16.00 -22.27 4.42
N GLU A 770 15.57 -22.57 5.65
CA GLU A 770 14.41 -23.42 5.93
C GLU A 770 13.12 -22.80 5.38
N THR A 771 12.88 -21.52 5.67
CA THR A 771 11.74 -20.76 5.13
C THR A 771 11.78 -20.76 3.61
N CYS A 772 12.96 -20.52 3.00
CA CYS A 772 13.10 -20.54 1.55
C CYS A 772 12.71 -21.90 0.96
N ARG A 773 13.16 -23.02 1.54
CA ARG A 773 12.81 -24.36 1.04
C ARG A 773 11.33 -24.67 1.20
N TYR A 774 10.72 -24.23 2.30
CA TYR A 774 9.29 -24.39 2.52
C TYR A 774 8.47 -23.65 1.45
N LEU A 775 8.82 -22.39 1.16
CA LEU A 775 8.15 -21.59 0.13
C LEU A 775 8.42 -22.11 -1.29
N GLU A 776 9.62 -22.62 -1.59
CA GLU A 776 9.92 -23.29 -2.87
C GLU A 776 9.04 -24.52 -3.09
N MET A 777 8.82 -25.32 -2.03
CA MET A 777 7.91 -26.46 -2.07
C MET A 777 6.46 -26.01 -2.27
N PHE A 778 6.02 -24.99 -1.54
CA PHE A 778 4.67 -24.44 -1.68
C PHE A 778 4.43 -23.86 -3.09
N TYR A 779 5.41 -23.15 -3.63
CA TYR A 779 5.38 -22.69 -5.03
C TYR A 779 5.28 -23.85 -6.02
N GLY A 780 6.19 -24.82 -5.93
CA GLY A 780 6.32 -25.89 -6.91
C GLY A 780 5.18 -26.93 -6.87
N LEU A 781 4.63 -27.19 -5.68
CA LEU A 781 3.60 -28.22 -5.48
C LEU A 781 2.17 -27.67 -5.37
N MET A 782 2.00 -26.39 -5.00
CA MET A 782 0.69 -25.74 -4.92
C MET A 782 0.49 -24.72 -6.04
N TYR A 783 1.19 -23.58 -6.00
CA TYR A 783 0.98 -22.49 -6.96
C TYR A 783 1.07 -22.96 -8.41
N ARG A 784 2.15 -23.67 -8.77
CA ARG A 784 2.36 -24.10 -10.16
C ARG A 784 1.21 -24.98 -10.68
N ARG A 785 0.69 -25.89 -9.85
CA ARG A 785 -0.43 -26.76 -10.23
C ARG A 785 -1.73 -26.00 -10.39
N LEU A 786 -1.99 -25.01 -9.55
CA LEU A 786 -3.17 -24.15 -9.67
C LEU A 786 -3.08 -23.31 -10.95
N ALA A 787 -1.92 -22.71 -11.22
CA ALA A 787 -1.70 -21.93 -12.43
C ALA A 787 -1.82 -22.78 -13.71
N GLU A 788 -1.39 -24.05 -13.70
CA GLU A 788 -1.54 -24.97 -14.84
C GLU A 788 -2.99 -25.37 -15.14
N GLN A 789 -3.92 -25.21 -14.19
CA GLN A 789 -5.34 -25.56 -14.37
C GLN A 789 -6.16 -24.47 -15.06
N ILE A 790 -5.65 -23.24 -15.11
CA ILE A 790 -6.31 -22.14 -15.81
C ILE A 790 -6.04 -22.35 -17.30
N GLU A 791 -7.10 -22.62 -18.06
CA GLU A 791 -7.00 -22.71 -19.52
C GLU A 791 -6.54 -21.34 -20.05
N PRO A 792 -5.48 -21.28 -20.86
CA PRO A 792 -5.14 -20.03 -21.54
C PRO A 792 -6.31 -19.68 -22.47
N HIS A 793 -6.96 -18.55 -22.22
CA HIS A 793 -8.17 -18.10 -22.92
C HIS A 793 -8.09 -18.37 -24.43
N PRO A 794 -9.10 -18.99 -25.05
CA PRO A 794 -9.32 -18.79 -26.48
C PRO A 794 -9.73 -17.32 -26.68
N PRO A 795 -9.30 -16.67 -27.78
CA PRO A 795 -9.57 -15.25 -28.01
C PRO A 795 -11.07 -14.99 -27.95
N GLU A 796 -11.49 -14.03 -27.11
CA GLU A 796 -12.87 -13.56 -27.11
C GLU A 796 -13.17 -12.94 -28.48
N GLU A 797 -14.20 -13.44 -29.17
CA GLU A 797 -14.72 -12.80 -30.38
C GLU A 797 -15.22 -11.41 -30.02
N VAL A 798 -14.44 -10.38 -30.38
CA VAL A 798 -14.88 -8.99 -30.36
C VAL A 798 -16.22 -8.92 -31.12
N PRO A 799 -17.30 -8.40 -30.52
CA PRO A 799 -18.57 -8.31 -31.22
C PRO A 799 -18.38 -7.40 -32.44
N ASP A 800 -18.58 -7.98 -33.62
CA ASP A 800 -18.61 -7.29 -34.91
C ASP A 800 -19.56 -6.08 -34.80
N THR A 801 -19.00 -4.88 -34.71
CA THR A 801 -19.76 -3.64 -34.79
C THR A 801 -19.91 -3.29 -36.26
N ALA A 802 -21.04 -3.72 -36.83
CA ALA A 802 -21.57 -3.25 -38.11
C ALA A 802 -22.28 -1.89 -37.97
#